data_AF-A0A161W0W2-F1
#
_entry.id   AF-A0A161W0W2-F1
#
_cell.length_a   1.000
_cell.length_b   1.000
_cell.length_c   1.000
_cell.angle_alpha   90.00
_cell.angle_beta   90.00
_cell.angle_gamma   90.00
#
_symmetry.space_group_name_H-M   'P 1'
#
loop_
_entity.id
_entity.type
_entity.pdbx_description
1 polymer ?
#
loop_
_entity_poly.entity_id
_entity_poly.type
_entity_poly.pdbx_seq_one_letter_code
_entity_poly.pdbx_strand_id
1 'polypeptide(L)'
;LPPENMAFIRPYKSSDFDATGHICRATLPPSLQRSEAATRTAPYIWTHQFTLLSPSTCHILDDGQGNAVGYCIGCPNVNDFAEAYPRYVQEVLETSAELAGRKPKSLETKAPWNIPETGEVNEEALLQQAFNPTWLVLDDERRDLWGGWKATMHIDLLEPWQGKGWGRKLIDKFVESLREVDREKGGKSGKRLYGNGVHIGVGGENDKVVPFYEKLGFRNKVGSHYITLSIKPPKFGLHCIGWALHWTIFTGDKTAVRMMIDAGVSPTVRDTQDPGFTPLLAASQYGRLLIARLFWDVVGPEGWFLPSKRHKNGPNCLLVATRNDHTDLTAALQDAAWAWCDDTKAVLLDGSGTSYEPDIIQDALERAVGNRMILPEHKTKPAPIAEDTVPHQRLVHRLIDAGGNPDGGGPPFPLVSNTHCLIITWSYPNRQDTHGKTALHRLFGPFSRGRSDITTLQILLQHGALPELADEAGETPHHAVVERGSYEQLQLCLSHCRASDAEIIQLRNSSGESLLQYAATGGQKETVEFLLRSDVDVNVVSSNGWTPLICALAPTKGKSIHCMCQIVNFLLQHGASARVVTDEGWTPLHDLASWPVAQNLEVRTEVADLARKPISGGAPTDDKSWVIRSPSTTANTLSDVWGSRMRVFVEKAGASVQDLGQAKNTSPLMWARRCNARDVVDVLTAYLAPTSEGGPS
;
A
#
# COMPACT_ATOMS: atom_id res chain seq x y z
N LEU A 1 -22.37 7.35 45.84
CA LEU A 1 -21.23 7.30 44.91
C LEU A 1 -21.78 7.48 43.50
N PRO A 2 -21.29 8.44 42.71
CA PRO A 2 -21.65 8.53 41.30
C PRO A 2 -21.28 7.23 40.56
N PRO A 3 -21.93 6.91 39.42
CA PRO A 3 -21.70 5.66 38.72
C PRO A 3 -20.24 5.55 38.24
N GLU A 4 -19.57 4.43 38.53
CA GLU A 4 -18.18 4.13 38.17
C GLU A 4 -17.82 4.34 36.69
N ASN A 5 -18.84 4.35 35.81
CA ASN A 5 -18.71 4.57 34.38
C ASN A 5 -18.27 6.00 33.99
N MET A 6 -18.09 6.92 34.94
CA MET A 6 -17.65 8.30 34.68
C MET A 6 -16.24 8.63 35.15
N ALA A 7 -15.57 7.77 35.92
CA ALA A 7 -14.22 8.06 36.42
C ALA A 7 -13.15 7.92 35.34
N PHE A 8 -12.15 8.80 35.35
CA PHE A 8 -11.08 8.80 34.35
C PHE A 8 -9.75 9.31 34.93
N ILE A 9 -8.64 8.93 34.29
CA ILE A 9 -7.31 9.41 34.65
C ILE A 9 -6.99 10.64 33.80
N ARG A 10 -6.49 11.70 34.44
CA ARG A 10 -6.04 12.93 33.80
C ARG A 10 -4.69 13.39 34.32
N PRO A 11 -3.94 14.19 33.55
CA PRO A 11 -2.75 14.88 34.07
C PRO A 11 -3.10 15.75 35.29
N TYR A 12 -2.14 15.87 36.20
CA TYR A 12 -2.21 16.77 37.34
C TYR A 12 -2.37 18.24 36.90
N LYS A 13 -3.17 19.00 37.65
CA LYS A 13 -3.32 20.44 37.54
C LYS A 13 -2.97 21.09 38.87
N SER A 14 -2.49 22.34 38.85
CA SER A 14 -2.17 23.08 40.07
C SER A 14 -3.34 23.17 41.05
N SER A 15 -4.58 23.21 40.54
CA SER A 15 -5.80 23.15 41.36
C SER A 15 -5.97 21.87 42.18
N ASP A 16 -5.26 20.79 41.84
CA ASP A 16 -5.34 19.51 42.56
C ASP A 16 -4.37 19.43 43.74
N PHE A 17 -3.54 20.46 43.98
CA PHE A 17 -2.49 20.45 45.01
C PHE A 17 -3.03 20.06 46.39
N ASP A 18 -4.10 20.72 46.84
CA ASP A 18 -4.73 20.42 48.13
C ASP A 18 -5.43 19.06 48.13
N ALA A 19 -6.03 18.67 47.01
CA ALA A 19 -6.73 17.40 46.88
C ALA A 19 -5.76 16.21 46.99
N THR A 20 -4.56 16.31 46.41
CA THR A 20 -3.51 15.29 46.58
C THR A 20 -3.04 15.20 48.03
N GLY A 21 -2.92 16.34 48.73
CA GLY A 21 -2.61 16.36 50.15
C GLY A 21 -3.70 15.72 51.02
N HIS A 22 -4.97 15.96 50.70
CA HIS A 22 -6.10 15.32 51.36
C HIS A 22 -6.08 13.80 51.19
N ILE A 23 -5.89 13.30 49.96
CA ILE A 23 -5.80 11.86 49.68
C ILE A 23 -4.65 11.24 50.47
N CYS A 24 -3.46 11.88 50.45
CA CYS A 24 -2.29 11.41 51.19
C CYS A 24 -2.55 11.25 52.68
N ARG A 25 -3.23 12.22 53.32
CA ARG A 25 -3.63 12.11 54.74
C ARG A 25 -4.64 10.98 54.97
N ALA A 26 -5.61 10.84 54.07
CA ALA A 26 -6.67 9.83 54.17
C ALA A 26 -6.15 8.40 54.00
N THR A 27 -5.00 8.22 53.33
CA THR A 27 -4.40 6.89 53.10
C THR A 27 -3.18 6.60 53.98
N LEU A 28 -2.91 7.43 54.99
CA LEU A 28 -1.82 7.18 55.94
C LEU A 28 -1.99 5.83 56.65
N PRO A 29 -0.89 5.10 56.90
CA PRO A 29 -0.89 3.94 57.77
C PRO A 29 -1.45 4.28 59.17
N PRO A 30 -2.15 3.35 59.84
CA PRO A 30 -2.74 3.60 61.15
C PRO A 30 -1.75 4.10 62.21
N SER A 31 -0.48 3.71 62.15
CA SER A 31 0.57 4.21 63.06
C SER A 31 0.88 5.70 62.85
N LEU A 32 0.90 6.16 61.60
CA LEU A 32 1.15 7.56 61.24
C LEU A 32 -0.10 8.43 61.41
N GLN A 33 -1.28 7.89 61.11
CA GLN A 33 -2.54 8.63 61.24
C GLN A 33 -2.84 9.03 62.71
N ARG A 34 -2.31 8.31 63.69
CA ARG A 34 -2.40 8.65 65.12
C ARG A 34 -1.50 9.83 65.53
N SER A 35 -0.50 10.16 64.73
CA SER A 35 0.41 11.28 64.99
C SER A 35 -0.07 12.54 64.26
N GLU A 36 -0.36 13.58 65.03
CA GLU A 36 -0.72 14.89 64.48
C GLU A 36 0.43 15.46 63.63
N ALA A 37 1.66 15.27 64.07
CA ALA A 37 2.86 15.68 63.33
C ALA A 37 2.93 14.97 61.97
N ALA A 38 2.76 13.65 61.94
CA ALA A 38 2.79 12.88 60.68
C ALA A 38 1.65 13.30 59.74
N THR A 39 0.43 13.47 60.26
CA THR A 39 -0.73 13.92 59.46
C THR A 39 -0.51 15.31 58.85
N ARG A 40 0.08 16.23 59.61
CA ARG A 40 0.43 17.57 59.15
C ARG A 40 1.51 17.55 58.07
N THR A 41 2.61 16.82 58.31
CA THR A 41 3.76 16.80 57.39
C THR A 41 3.55 15.91 56.17
N ALA A 42 2.54 15.03 56.16
CA ALA A 42 2.35 14.01 55.15
C ALA A 42 2.37 14.52 53.69
N PRO A 43 1.56 15.54 53.31
CA PRO A 43 1.57 16.03 51.95
C PRO A 43 2.94 16.55 51.52
N TYR A 44 3.69 17.11 52.47
CA TYR A 44 4.99 17.72 52.23
C TYR A 44 6.14 16.72 52.05
N ILE A 45 5.94 15.47 52.48
CA ILE A 45 6.90 14.38 52.38
C ILE A 45 6.55 13.46 51.21
N TRP A 46 5.27 13.31 50.84
CA TRP A 46 4.86 12.26 49.91
C TRP A 46 4.18 12.76 48.63
N THR A 47 3.74 14.03 48.55
CA THR A 47 2.97 14.50 47.38
C THR A 47 3.43 15.82 46.79
N HIS A 48 3.39 16.91 47.55
CA HIS A 48 3.50 18.28 47.07
C HIS A 48 4.81 18.57 46.34
N GLN A 49 5.90 17.96 46.80
CA GLN A 49 7.20 18.10 46.17
C GLN A 49 7.21 17.53 44.74
N PHE A 50 6.51 16.41 44.49
CA PHE A 50 6.45 15.80 43.16
C PHE A 50 5.55 16.61 42.23
N THR A 51 4.40 17.05 42.72
CA THR A 51 3.45 17.82 41.93
C THR A 51 3.97 19.21 41.55
N LEU A 52 4.84 19.82 42.37
CA LEU A 52 5.51 21.08 42.04
C LEU A 52 6.76 20.90 41.15
N LEU A 53 7.64 19.96 41.48
CA LEU A 53 8.95 19.84 40.83
C LEU A 53 8.92 18.94 39.60
N SER A 54 7.95 18.03 39.49
CA SER A 54 7.79 17.08 38.38
C SER A 54 6.31 16.88 37.97
N PRO A 55 5.56 17.96 37.67
CA PRO A 55 4.14 17.85 37.35
C PRO A 55 3.86 17.00 36.11
N SER A 56 4.79 16.93 35.15
CA SER A 56 4.63 16.19 33.90
C SER A 56 4.48 14.67 34.08
N THR A 57 4.95 14.13 35.21
CA THR A 57 4.84 12.72 35.57
C THR A 57 3.77 12.47 36.63
N CYS A 58 2.89 13.44 36.87
CA CYS A 58 1.86 13.36 37.90
C CYS A 58 0.47 13.19 37.27
N HIS A 59 -0.28 12.18 37.73
CA HIS A 59 -1.61 11.85 37.23
C HIS A 59 -2.61 11.69 38.36
N ILE A 60 -3.85 12.12 38.09
CA ILE A 60 -4.97 12.11 39.02
C ILE A 60 -6.06 11.17 38.49
N LEU A 61 -6.63 10.36 39.37
CA LEU A 61 -7.91 9.69 39.15
C LEU A 61 -9.03 10.63 39.56
N ASP A 62 -9.82 11.06 38.59
CA ASP A 62 -10.98 11.91 38.76
C ASP A 62 -12.26 11.06 38.84
N ASP A 63 -13.18 11.38 39.75
CA ASP A 63 -14.45 10.66 39.90
C ASP A 63 -15.49 10.98 38.81
N GLY A 64 -15.17 11.88 37.88
CA GLY A 64 -16.06 12.34 36.82
C GLY A 64 -16.81 13.63 37.17
N GLN A 65 -16.65 14.14 38.40
CA GLN A 65 -17.22 15.40 38.87
C GLN A 65 -16.14 16.47 39.10
N GLY A 66 -14.88 16.16 38.80
CA GLY A 66 -13.75 17.06 39.04
C GLY A 66 -13.01 16.79 40.34
N ASN A 67 -13.43 15.80 41.14
CA ASN A 67 -12.78 15.51 42.42
C ASN A 67 -11.66 14.48 42.24
N ALA A 68 -10.48 14.79 42.78
CA ALA A 68 -9.39 13.82 42.87
C ALA A 68 -9.74 12.75 43.91
N VAL A 69 -9.74 11.49 43.49
CA VAL A 69 -10.02 10.33 44.36
C VAL A 69 -8.87 9.33 44.42
N GLY A 70 -7.81 9.59 43.66
CA GLY A 70 -6.54 8.88 43.71
C GLY A 70 -5.50 9.58 42.85
N TYR A 71 -4.24 9.18 42.98
CA TYR A 71 -3.15 9.73 42.18
C TYR A 71 -2.03 8.71 41.97
N CYS A 72 -1.23 8.93 40.94
CA CYS A 72 0.13 8.40 40.86
C CYS A 72 1.05 9.53 40.42
N ILE A 73 1.99 9.86 41.28
CA ILE A 73 2.85 11.05 41.18
C ILE A 73 4.29 10.64 41.45
N GLY A 74 5.25 11.37 40.91
CA GLY A 74 6.65 11.00 41.05
C GLY A 74 7.55 11.84 40.18
N CYS A 75 8.83 11.48 40.14
CA CYS A 75 9.83 12.17 39.34
C CYS A 75 10.62 11.19 38.45
N PRO A 76 11.07 11.65 37.27
CA PRO A 76 11.82 10.82 36.33
C PRO A 76 13.26 10.55 36.75
N ASN A 77 13.87 11.46 37.50
CA ASN A 77 15.24 11.34 37.98
C ASN A 77 15.36 12.04 39.34
N VAL A 78 15.62 11.26 40.38
CA VAL A 78 15.78 11.74 41.76
C VAL A 78 16.95 12.70 41.94
N ASN A 79 17.98 12.67 41.07
CA ASN A 79 19.10 13.62 41.14
C ASN A 79 18.65 15.01 40.67
N ASP A 80 17.99 15.08 39.51
CA ASP A 80 17.46 16.34 38.95
C ASP A 80 16.38 16.92 39.87
N PHE A 81 15.58 16.02 40.47
CA PHE A 81 14.59 16.37 41.48
C PHE A 81 15.22 16.98 42.74
N ALA A 82 16.32 16.39 43.24
CA ALA A 82 17.06 16.92 44.39
C ALA A 82 17.72 18.27 44.08
N GLU A 83 18.25 18.45 42.87
CA GLU A 83 18.83 19.72 42.42
C GLU A 83 17.78 20.85 42.35
N ALA A 84 16.55 20.54 41.96
CA ALA A 84 15.44 21.48 41.93
C ALA A 84 14.76 21.71 43.30
N TYR A 85 15.10 20.93 44.31
CA TYR A 85 14.42 20.92 45.61
C TYR A 85 14.49 22.23 46.42
N PRO A 86 15.56 23.05 46.36
CA PRO A 86 15.58 24.35 47.04
C PRO A 86 14.38 25.25 46.68
N ARG A 87 13.88 25.15 45.44
CA ARG A 87 12.67 25.87 45.01
C ARG A 87 11.44 25.45 45.78
N TYR A 88 11.27 24.15 46.02
CA TYR A 88 10.14 23.63 46.79
C TYR A 88 10.18 24.08 48.25
N VAL A 89 11.37 24.12 48.85
CA VAL A 89 11.54 24.65 50.22
C VAL A 89 11.07 26.10 50.29
N GLN A 90 11.54 26.94 49.37
CA GLN A 90 11.22 28.37 49.34
C GLN A 90 9.75 28.64 49.03
N GLU A 91 9.18 27.96 48.03
CA GLU A 91 7.84 28.26 47.52
C GLU A 91 6.72 27.61 48.33
N VAL A 92 6.98 26.47 48.99
CA VAL A 92 5.96 25.67 49.67
C VAL A 92 6.23 25.50 51.16
N LEU A 93 7.43 25.03 51.56
CA LEU A 93 7.66 24.69 52.97
C LEU A 93 7.75 25.94 53.85
N GLU A 94 8.47 26.97 53.39
CA GLU A 94 8.65 28.21 54.16
C GLU A 94 7.42 29.13 54.15
N THR A 95 6.56 28.99 53.15
CA THR A 95 5.31 29.76 53.00
C THR A 95 4.09 29.04 53.58
N SER A 96 4.22 27.76 53.94
CA SER A 96 3.10 26.96 54.44
C SER A 96 2.60 27.45 55.80
N ALA A 97 1.33 27.88 55.81
CA ALA A 97 0.60 28.17 57.03
C ALA A 97 0.38 26.91 57.89
N GLU A 98 0.27 25.72 57.28
CA GLU A 98 0.06 24.46 58.01
C GLU A 98 1.31 24.02 58.79
N LEU A 99 2.51 24.26 58.23
CA LEU A 99 3.76 24.02 58.95
C LEU A 99 4.02 25.11 60.00
N ALA A 100 3.40 26.29 59.87
CA ALA A 100 3.46 27.40 60.82
C ALA A 100 4.89 27.80 61.23
N GLY A 101 5.80 27.83 60.26
CA GLY A 101 7.21 28.18 60.48
C GLY A 101 8.06 27.10 61.17
N ARG A 102 7.52 25.88 61.38
CA ARG A 102 8.29 24.74 61.88
C ARG A 102 9.37 24.35 60.88
N LYS A 103 10.61 24.30 61.35
CA LYS A 103 11.79 23.88 60.60
C LYS A 103 12.55 22.83 61.43
N PRO A 104 13.30 21.92 60.78
CA PRO A 104 14.17 21.00 61.51
C PRO A 104 15.20 21.78 62.32
N LYS A 105 15.51 21.29 63.53
CA LYS A 105 16.51 21.87 64.43
C LYS A 105 17.92 21.75 63.87
N SER A 106 18.21 20.66 63.17
CA SER A 106 19.49 20.43 62.51
C SER A 106 19.30 19.59 61.25
N LEU A 107 20.12 19.85 60.22
CA LEU A 107 20.23 19.01 59.03
C LEU A 107 21.56 18.23 58.99
N GLU A 108 22.36 18.31 60.06
CA GLU A 108 23.68 17.65 60.14
C GLU A 108 23.56 16.18 60.54
N THR A 109 22.63 15.85 61.44
CA THR A 109 22.45 14.50 61.99
C THR A 109 21.01 14.02 61.81
N LYS A 110 20.84 12.85 61.19
CA LYS A 110 19.53 12.21 60.96
C LYS A 110 18.90 11.78 62.30
N ALA A 111 17.72 12.30 62.60
CA ALA A 111 16.96 11.95 63.78
C ALA A 111 16.28 10.57 63.61
N PRO A 112 16.09 9.80 64.70
CA PRO A 112 15.42 8.50 64.60
C PRO A 112 13.95 8.68 64.23
N TRP A 113 13.42 7.76 63.41
CA TRP A 113 12.03 7.82 62.91
C TRP A 113 11.00 7.83 64.02
N ASN A 114 11.23 7.02 65.06
CA ASN A 114 10.47 7.04 66.31
C ASN A 114 11.35 7.56 67.43
N ILE A 115 10.76 8.28 68.37
CA ILE A 115 11.40 8.72 69.60
C ILE A 115 11.74 7.46 70.43
N PRO A 116 13.02 7.17 70.73
CA PRO A 116 13.40 5.92 71.39
C PRO A 116 12.71 5.68 72.73
N GLU A 117 12.36 6.75 73.45
CA GLU A 117 11.76 6.70 74.78
C GLU A 117 10.24 6.44 74.74
N THR A 118 9.53 6.99 73.76
CA THR A 118 8.05 6.95 73.70
C THR A 118 7.52 6.02 72.61
N GLY A 119 8.36 5.68 71.62
CA GLY A 119 7.95 4.97 70.41
C GLY A 119 7.09 5.80 69.46
N GLU A 120 6.79 7.06 69.79
CA GLU A 120 6.00 7.97 68.97
C GLU A 120 6.79 8.44 67.74
N VAL A 121 6.08 8.79 66.67
CA VAL A 121 6.69 9.32 65.45
C VAL A 121 7.39 10.64 65.75
N ASN A 122 8.66 10.73 65.40
CA ASN A 122 9.48 11.89 65.68
C ASN A 122 9.24 13.02 64.66
N GLU A 123 8.65 14.13 65.11
CA GLU A 123 8.41 15.30 64.24
C GLU A 123 9.70 15.89 63.66
N GLU A 124 10.82 15.83 64.39
CA GLU A 124 12.12 16.26 63.87
C GLU A 124 12.50 15.42 62.65
N ALA A 125 12.35 14.09 62.71
CA ALA A 125 12.67 13.20 61.60
C ALA A 125 11.77 13.46 60.37
N LEU A 126 10.48 13.77 60.59
CA LEU A 126 9.54 14.13 59.53
C LEU A 126 9.90 15.46 58.85
N LEU A 127 10.20 16.49 59.63
CA LEU A 127 10.63 17.79 59.11
C LEU A 127 11.98 17.69 58.39
N GLN A 128 12.92 16.94 58.96
CA GLN A 128 14.19 16.63 58.32
C GLN A 128 13.98 15.96 56.94
N GLN A 129 13.08 14.98 56.87
CA GLN A 129 12.72 14.31 55.62
C GLN A 129 12.09 15.28 54.60
N ALA A 130 11.25 16.22 55.05
CA ALA A 130 10.61 17.21 54.18
C ALA A 130 11.59 18.29 53.67
N PHE A 131 12.55 18.74 54.48
CA PHE A 131 13.46 19.83 54.12
C PHE A 131 14.76 19.36 53.46
N ASN A 132 15.09 18.06 53.50
CA ASN A 132 16.33 17.53 52.97
C ASN A 132 16.06 16.50 51.84
N PRO A 133 16.29 16.85 50.56
CA PRO A 133 16.07 15.92 49.45
C PRO A 133 17.00 14.70 49.52
N THR A 134 18.16 14.83 50.18
CA THR A 134 19.08 13.72 50.37
C THR A 134 18.44 12.64 51.22
N TRP A 135 17.83 12.99 52.35
CA TRP A 135 17.14 12.00 53.18
C TRP A 135 15.84 11.51 52.56
N LEU A 136 15.18 12.36 51.75
CA LEU A 136 13.95 12.02 51.06
C LEU A 136 14.15 10.94 49.99
N VAL A 137 15.04 11.21 49.03
CA VAL A 137 15.17 10.38 47.80
C VAL A 137 16.61 9.94 47.49
N LEU A 138 17.65 10.56 48.06
CA LEU A 138 19.06 10.19 47.84
C LEU A 138 19.74 9.58 49.08
N ASP A 139 18.99 8.89 49.94
CA ASP A 139 19.51 8.34 51.19
C ASP A 139 20.67 7.38 50.89
N ASP A 140 21.83 7.54 51.53
CA ASP A 140 23.03 6.74 51.24
C ASP A 140 22.79 5.25 51.52
N GLU A 141 21.93 4.93 52.50
CA GLU A 141 21.47 3.56 52.78
C GLU A 141 20.72 2.94 51.60
N ARG A 142 20.21 3.77 50.69
CA ARG A 142 19.42 3.41 49.51
C ARG A 142 20.18 3.69 48.21
N ARG A 143 21.49 3.95 48.26
CA ARG A 143 22.32 4.27 47.09
C ARG A 143 22.26 3.22 45.98
N ASP A 144 22.13 1.95 46.34
CA ASP A 144 21.96 0.85 45.39
C ASP A 144 20.58 0.85 44.69
N LEU A 145 19.61 1.60 45.20
CA LEU A 145 18.31 1.83 44.57
C LEU A 145 18.42 3.02 43.63
N TRP A 146 18.66 4.23 44.15
CA TRP A 146 18.62 5.45 43.34
C TRP A 146 19.80 5.61 42.37
N GLY A 147 20.93 4.92 42.62
CA GLY A 147 22.06 4.89 41.69
C GLY A 147 21.74 4.15 40.39
N GLY A 148 20.89 3.13 40.46
CA GLY A 148 20.48 2.30 39.32
C GLY A 148 19.09 2.64 38.79
N TRP A 149 18.10 2.78 39.66
CA TRP A 149 16.69 3.09 39.36
C TRP A 149 16.45 4.53 39.78
N LYS A 150 16.48 5.46 38.83
CA LYS A 150 16.48 6.89 39.14
C LYS A 150 15.08 7.49 39.22
N ALA A 151 14.06 6.81 38.68
CA ALA A 151 12.68 7.27 38.82
C ALA A 151 12.08 6.78 40.14
N THR A 152 11.28 7.61 40.79
CA THR A 152 10.48 7.20 41.95
C THR A 152 9.04 7.64 41.80
N MET A 153 8.13 6.94 42.47
CA MET A 153 6.70 7.23 42.44
C MET A 153 6.04 7.00 43.80
N HIS A 154 4.92 7.67 43.99
CA HIS A 154 3.99 7.54 45.08
C HIS A 154 2.58 7.38 44.50
N ILE A 155 1.79 6.46 45.04
CA ILE A 155 0.46 6.13 44.52
C ILE A 155 -0.48 5.84 45.68
N ASP A 156 -1.63 6.52 45.66
CA ASP A 156 -2.70 6.31 46.62
C ASP A 156 -4.06 6.44 45.96
N LEU A 157 -5.02 5.69 46.50
CA LEU A 157 -6.43 5.76 46.13
C LEU A 157 -7.26 5.75 47.40
N LEU A 158 -8.31 6.55 47.44
CA LEU A 158 -9.30 6.48 48.51
C LEU A 158 -9.96 5.09 48.52
N GLU A 159 -10.33 4.61 49.70
CA GLU A 159 -10.86 3.25 49.94
C GLU A 159 -11.95 2.81 48.93
N PRO A 160 -12.95 3.65 48.55
CA PRO A 160 -13.98 3.25 47.59
C PRO A 160 -13.46 2.97 46.17
N TRP A 161 -12.22 3.35 45.84
CA TRP A 161 -11.62 3.23 44.51
C TRP A 161 -10.54 2.14 44.43
N GLN A 162 -10.21 1.52 45.57
CA GLN A 162 -9.25 0.41 45.65
C GLN A 162 -9.87 -0.88 45.11
N GLY A 163 -9.04 -1.79 44.59
CA GLY A 163 -9.48 -3.10 44.08
C GLY A 163 -10.19 -3.08 42.71
N LYS A 164 -10.43 -1.90 42.12
CA LYS A 164 -11.18 -1.72 40.85
C LYS A 164 -10.29 -1.61 39.61
N GLY A 165 -9.03 -1.99 39.71
CA GLY A 165 -8.05 -1.93 38.60
C GLY A 165 -7.46 -0.55 38.30
N TRP A 166 -7.91 0.51 38.96
CA TRP A 166 -7.41 1.88 38.76
C TRP A 166 -5.92 2.04 39.11
N GLY A 167 -5.43 1.34 40.15
CA GLY A 167 -4.02 1.39 40.52
C GLY A 167 -3.08 0.96 39.39
N ARG A 168 -3.43 -0.11 38.65
CA ARG A 168 -2.68 -0.54 37.46
C ARG A 168 -2.68 0.56 36.39
N LYS A 169 -3.86 1.07 36.05
CA LYS A 169 -4.01 2.11 35.02
C LYS A 169 -3.22 3.39 35.36
N LEU A 170 -3.18 3.79 36.63
CA LEU A 170 -2.40 4.92 37.11
C LEU A 170 -0.89 4.68 36.98
N ILE A 171 -0.41 3.49 37.35
CA ILE A 171 1.01 3.12 37.19
C ILE A 171 1.39 3.06 35.71
N ASP A 172 0.53 2.51 34.86
CA ASP A 172 0.77 2.45 33.41
C ASP A 172 0.92 3.87 32.83
N LYS A 173 0.04 4.81 33.23
CA LYS A 173 0.11 6.22 32.83
C LYS A 173 1.38 6.91 33.34
N PHE A 174 1.78 6.64 34.58
CA PHE A 174 3.04 7.14 35.13
C PHE A 174 4.27 6.63 34.35
N VAL A 175 4.32 5.33 34.02
CA VAL A 175 5.43 4.77 33.25
C VAL A 175 5.45 5.31 31.81
N GLU A 176 4.28 5.60 31.23
CA GLU A 176 4.16 6.27 29.92
C GLU A 176 4.76 7.68 29.97
N SER A 177 4.37 8.51 30.94
CA SER A 177 4.92 9.87 31.08
C SER A 177 6.43 9.89 31.38
N LEU A 178 6.95 8.89 32.10
CA LEU A 178 8.41 8.72 32.25
C LEU A 178 9.13 8.53 30.92
N ARG A 179 8.55 7.76 29.99
CA ARG A 179 9.13 7.53 28.65
C ARG A 179 9.05 8.77 27.78
N GLU A 180 7.98 9.56 27.91
CA GLU A 180 7.82 10.84 27.21
C GLU A 180 8.86 11.86 27.67
N VAL A 181 9.02 12.04 28.98
CA VAL A 181 10.04 12.95 29.53
C VAL A 181 11.46 12.51 29.17
N ASP A 182 11.75 11.21 29.14
CA ASP A 182 13.03 10.66 28.67
C ASP A 182 13.28 10.95 27.18
N ARG A 183 12.23 10.92 26.34
CA ARG A 183 12.33 11.28 24.92
C ARG A 183 12.64 12.77 24.74
N GLU A 184 11.97 13.62 25.49
CA GLU A 184 12.12 15.08 25.41
C GLU A 184 13.47 15.57 25.96
N LYS A 185 13.90 15.03 27.11
CA LYS A 185 15.07 15.54 27.86
C LYS A 185 16.30 14.62 27.81
N GLY A 186 16.12 13.31 27.64
CA GLY A 186 17.19 12.30 27.67
C GLY A 186 17.94 12.09 26.34
N GLY A 187 17.38 12.56 25.22
CA GLY A 187 17.89 12.34 23.85
C GLY A 187 19.29 12.91 23.55
N LYS A 188 19.84 13.80 24.40
CA LYS A 188 21.14 14.45 24.16
C LYS A 188 22.37 13.66 24.63
N SER A 189 22.21 12.65 25.50
CA SER A 189 23.37 11.95 26.12
C SER A 189 23.42 10.43 25.86
N GLY A 190 22.38 9.86 25.24
CA GLY A 190 22.25 8.41 25.07
C GLY A 190 22.04 7.61 26.37
N LYS A 191 22.03 8.27 27.54
CA LYS A 191 21.72 7.68 28.85
C LYS A 191 20.31 8.07 29.28
N ARG A 192 19.52 7.09 29.70
CA ARG A 192 18.13 7.26 30.19
C ARG A 192 18.09 8.05 31.48
N LEU A 193 17.12 8.96 31.61
CA LEU A 193 16.88 9.77 32.81
C LEU A 193 16.52 8.91 34.02
N TYR A 194 15.64 7.92 33.83
CA TYR A 194 15.18 7.01 34.89
C TYR A 194 16.14 5.83 35.17
N GLY A 195 17.28 5.75 34.48
CA GLY A 195 18.23 4.65 34.64
C GLY A 195 17.61 3.28 34.28
N ASN A 196 17.63 2.35 35.23
CA ASN A 196 17.10 0.99 35.13
C ASN A 196 15.58 0.90 35.32
N GLY A 197 14.92 1.97 35.77
CA GLY A 197 13.46 2.02 35.97
C GLY A 197 13.00 2.76 37.22
N VAL A 198 11.87 2.32 37.77
CA VAL A 198 11.20 2.95 38.92
C VAL A 198 11.52 2.20 40.22
N HIS A 199 11.78 2.93 41.29
CA HIS A 199 11.75 2.37 42.64
C HIS A 199 10.60 2.97 43.46
N ILE A 200 9.99 2.13 44.29
CA ILE A 200 8.93 2.52 45.22
C ILE A 200 9.24 1.96 46.61
N GLY A 201 9.03 2.77 47.64
CA GLY A 201 9.05 2.32 49.03
C GLY A 201 7.67 1.83 49.45
N VAL A 202 7.62 0.67 50.10
CA VAL A 202 6.40 0.14 50.71
C VAL A 202 6.61 0.15 52.22
N GLY A 203 5.81 0.92 52.95
CA GLY A 203 5.88 0.93 54.41
C GLY A 203 5.65 -0.48 54.98
N GLY A 204 6.34 -0.84 56.07
CA GLY A 204 6.32 -2.21 56.61
C GLY A 204 4.96 -2.69 57.09
N GLU A 205 4.02 -1.77 57.36
CA GLU A 205 2.64 -2.08 57.70
C GLU A 205 1.75 -2.35 56.45
N ASN A 206 2.29 -2.14 55.24
CA ASN A 206 1.58 -2.21 53.96
C ASN A 206 2.02 -3.38 53.07
N ASP A 207 2.58 -4.45 53.62
CA ASP A 207 3.05 -5.62 52.85
C ASP A 207 1.96 -6.27 51.96
N LYS A 208 0.67 -6.06 52.26
CA LYS A 208 -0.46 -6.51 51.45
C LYS A 208 -0.46 -6.01 50.01
N VAL A 209 0.21 -4.89 49.70
CA VAL A 209 0.31 -4.35 48.33
C VAL A 209 1.49 -4.91 47.55
N VAL A 210 2.42 -5.62 48.21
CA VAL A 210 3.59 -6.25 47.56
C VAL A 210 3.16 -7.20 46.44
N PRO A 211 2.19 -8.13 46.63
CA PRO A 211 1.75 -9.02 45.55
C PRO A 211 1.10 -8.28 44.38
N PHE A 212 0.51 -7.10 44.60
CA PHE A 212 -0.03 -6.26 43.54
C PHE A 212 1.11 -5.70 42.67
N TYR A 213 2.17 -5.18 43.28
CA TYR A 213 3.34 -4.68 42.56
C TYR A 213 4.13 -5.81 41.85
N GLU A 214 4.23 -6.99 42.45
CA GLU A 214 4.85 -8.16 41.80
C GLU A 214 4.10 -8.58 40.53
N LYS A 215 2.76 -8.55 40.55
CA LYS A 215 1.91 -8.76 39.36
C LYS A 215 2.08 -7.68 38.28
N LEU A 216 2.67 -6.54 38.63
CA LEU A 216 3.03 -5.45 37.71
C LEU A 216 4.50 -5.51 37.28
N GLY A 217 5.25 -6.53 37.70
CA GLY A 217 6.65 -6.74 37.31
C GLY A 217 7.67 -6.07 38.22
N PHE A 218 7.24 -5.46 39.34
CA PHE A 218 8.16 -5.01 40.37
C PHE A 218 8.79 -6.22 41.07
N ARG A 219 10.07 -6.11 41.46
CA ARG A 219 10.79 -7.14 42.20
C ARG A 219 11.26 -6.59 43.54
N ASN A 220 10.97 -7.34 44.60
CA ASN A 220 11.46 -7.04 45.94
C ASN A 220 12.99 -7.21 45.96
N LYS A 221 13.70 -6.21 46.50
CA LYS A 221 15.15 -6.31 46.72
C LYS A 221 15.35 -6.91 48.12
N VAL A 222 15.88 -8.14 48.15
CA VAL A 222 16.09 -8.94 49.37
C VAL A 222 16.72 -8.09 50.49
N GLY A 223 16.05 -8.00 51.64
CA GLY A 223 16.50 -7.26 52.81
C GLY A 223 16.01 -5.81 52.92
N SER A 224 15.12 -5.34 52.05
CA SER A 224 14.63 -3.95 52.05
C SER A 224 13.10 -3.85 51.91
N HIS A 225 12.50 -2.81 52.49
CA HIS A 225 11.07 -2.46 52.35
C HIS A 225 10.76 -1.78 51.00
N TYR A 226 11.54 -2.08 49.96
CA TYR A 226 11.53 -1.40 48.68
C TYR A 226 11.36 -2.39 47.55
N ILE A 227 10.53 -2.01 46.58
CA ILE A 227 10.29 -2.81 45.38
C ILE A 227 10.75 -2.00 44.16
N THR A 228 11.39 -2.69 43.22
CA THR A 228 11.97 -2.06 42.02
C THR A 228 11.30 -2.59 40.77
N LEU A 229 10.77 -1.71 39.93
CA LEU A 229 10.35 -2.04 38.58
C LEU A 229 11.50 -1.74 37.65
N SER A 230 12.08 -2.78 37.06
CA SER A 230 13.04 -2.55 35.98
C SER A 230 12.28 -2.19 34.71
N ILE A 231 12.37 -0.92 34.29
CA ILE A 231 11.98 -0.48 32.95
C ILE A 231 13.15 -0.84 32.03
N LYS A 232 13.45 -2.14 31.90
CA LYS A 232 14.37 -2.61 30.85
C LYS A 232 13.72 -2.31 29.51
N PRO A 233 14.47 -1.97 28.44
CA PRO A 233 13.95 -2.32 27.13
C PRO A 233 13.67 -3.84 27.19
N PRO A 234 12.57 -4.35 26.64
CA PRO A 234 12.36 -5.78 26.66
C PRO A 234 13.56 -6.47 26.03
N LYS A 235 14.39 -7.11 26.86
CA LYS A 235 15.34 -8.12 26.44
C LYS A 235 14.59 -9.43 26.40
N PHE A 236 13.65 -9.51 25.48
CA PHE A 236 13.27 -10.78 24.91
C PHE A 236 14.17 -11.01 23.70
N GLY A 237 14.56 -12.26 23.45
CA GLY A 237 15.33 -12.56 22.24
C GLY A 237 14.65 -11.94 21.04
N LEU A 238 15.28 -10.92 20.43
CA LEU A 238 14.67 -10.09 19.37
C LEU A 238 14.10 -10.95 18.23
N HIS A 239 14.65 -12.14 18.03
CA HIS A 239 14.26 -13.09 16.99
C HIS A 239 12.90 -13.78 17.21
N CYS A 240 12.53 -14.14 18.45
CA CYS A 240 11.31 -14.92 18.69
C CYS A 240 10.06 -14.04 18.86
N ILE A 241 10.23 -12.83 19.39
CA ILE A 241 9.12 -11.92 19.68
C ILE A 241 8.76 -10.99 18.53
N GLY A 242 9.73 -10.63 17.67
CA GLY A 242 9.40 -10.01 16.39
C GLY A 242 8.48 -10.90 15.56
N TRP A 243 8.79 -12.19 15.50
CA TRP A 243 7.94 -13.19 14.84
C TRP A 243 6.57 -13.33 15.54
N ALA A 244 6.52 -13.38 16.87
CA ALA A 244 5.25 -13.45 17.60
C ALA A 244 4.36 -12.20 17.40
N LEU A 245 4.95 -11.01 17.27
CA LEU A 245 4.20 -9.79 16.97
C LEU A 245 3.65 -9.82 15.54
N HIS A 246 4.45 -10.20 14.54
CA HIS A 246 3.97 -10.34 13.16
C HIS A 246 2.89 -11.43 13.04
N TRP A 247 3.04 -12.53 13.77
CA TRP A 247 2.06 -13.61 13.82
C TRP A 247 0.74 -13.17 14.48
N THR A 248 0.78 -12.40 15.57
CA THR A 248 -0.43 -11.87 16.22
C THR A 248 -1.14 -10.80 15.38
N ILE A 249 -0.40 -10.05 14.57
CA ILE A 249 -0.97 -9.15 13.56
C ILE A 249 -1.65 -9.95 12.43
N PHE A 250 -1.01 -11.02 11.97
CA PHE A 250 -1.59 -11.93 10.99
C PHE A 250 -2.89 -12.56 11.50
N THR A 251 -2.94 -13.04 12.74
CA THR A 251 -4.16 -13.60 13.35
C THR A 251 -5.21 -12.53 13.68
N GLY A 252 -4.82 -11.26 13.81
CA GLY A 252 -5.73 -10.13 14.02
C GLY A 252 -6.10 -9.87 15.48
N ASP A 253 -5.37 -10.43 16.44
CA ASP A 253 -5.65 -10.28 17.87
C ASP A 253 -5.12 -8.93 18.41
N LYS A 254 -5.98 -7.91 18.35
CA LYS A 254 -5.68 -6.55 18.81
C LYS A 254 -5.26 -6.50 20.29
N THR A 255 -5.86 -7.33 21.14
CA THR A 255 -5.60 -7.33 22.59
C THR A 255 -4.21 -7.87 22.86
N ALA A 256 -3.84 -8.97 22.20
CA ALA A 256 -2.48 -9.51 22.28
C ALA A 256 -1.44 -8.52 21.75
N VAL A 257 -1.72 -7.85 20.62
CA VAL A 257 -0.82 -6.81 20.07
C VAL A 257 -0.65 -5.65 21.05
N ARG A 258 -1.75 -5.17 21.67
CA ARG A 258 -1.68 -4.11 22.70
C ARG A 258 -0.83 -4.54 23.88
N MET A 259 -1.05 -5.74 24.41
CA MET A 259 -0.25 -6.29 25.51
C MET A 259 1.24 -6.40 25.16
N MET A 260 1.58 -6.75 23.92
CA MET A 260 2.97 -6.80 23.45
C MET A 260 3.61 -5.42 23.35
N ILE A 261 2.89 -4.41 22.82
CA ILE A 261 3.36 -3.02 22.79
C ILE A 261 3.52 -2.47 24.22
N ASP A 262 2.55 -2.71 25.10
CA ASP A 262 2.59 -2.27 26.50
C ASP A 262 3.77 -2.92 27.26
N ALA A 263 4.11 -4.18 26.92
CA ALA A 263 5.30 -4.88 27.40
C ALA A 263 6.63 -4.34 26.82
N GLY A 264 6.56 -3.34 25.93
CA GLY A 264 7.69 -2.59 25.36
C GLY A 264 8.25 -3.15 24.06
N VAL A 265 7.60 -4.14 23.44
CA VAL A 265 8.05 -4.70 22.16
C VAL A 265 8.11 -3.57 21.13
N SER A 266 9.25 -3.47 20.43
CA SER A 266 9.42 -2.37 19.47
C SER A 266 8.32 -2.42 18.41
N PRO A 267 7.55 -1.34 18.23
CA PRO A 267 6.50 -1.26 17.23
C PRO A 267 7.07 -1.13 15.79
N THR A 268 8.40 -1.03 15.66
CA THR A 268 9.17 -1.07 14.40
C THR A 268 10.02 -2.33 14.27
N VAL A 269 9.79 -3.35 15.11
CA VAL A 269 10.54 -4.62 15.03
C VAL A 269 10.44 -5.22 13.64
N ARG A 270 11.56 -5.63 13.06
CA ARG A 270 11.62 -6.16 11.70
C ARG A 270 11.39 -7.67 11.72
N ASP A 271 10.74 -8.19 10.69
CA ASP A 271 10.62 -9.63 10.50
C ASP A 271 12.02 -10.27 10.31
N THR A 272 12.15 -11.53 10.73
CA THR A 272 13.44 -12.26 10.70
C THR A 272 13.81 -12.77 9.31
N GLN A 273 12.81 -13.03 8.45
CA GLN A 273 13.01 -13.44 7.06
C GLN A 273 13.06 -12.23 6.12
N ASP A 274 12.30 -11.18 6.43
CA ASP A 274 12.36 -9.90 5.72
C ASP A 274 12.67 -8.73 6.66
N PRO A 275 13.96 -8.29 6.72
CA PRO A 275 14.37 -7.14 7.52
C PRO A 275 13.65 -5.85 7.15
N GLY A 276 12.94 -5.79 6.02
CA GLY A 276 12.17 -4.64 5.61
C GLY A 276 10.72 -4.60 6.10
N PHE A 277 10.22 -5.69 6.66
CA PHE A 277 8.81 -5.84 7.01
C PHE A 277 8.54 -5.37 8.45
N THR A 278 7.78 -4.28 8.59
CA THR A 278 7.43 -3.68 9.89
C THR A 278 6.04 -4.12 10.36
N PRO A 279 5.70 -3.98 11.65
CA PRO A 279 4.39 -4.33 12.18
C PRO A 279 3.25 -3.49 11.57
N LEU A 280 3.50 -2.21 11.28
CA LEU A 280 2.55 -1.32 10.60
C LEU A 280 2.32 -1.76 9.14
N LEU A 281 3.37 -2.19 8.45
CA LEU A 281 3.28 -2.77 7.11
C LEU A 281 2.54 -4.11 7.10
N ALA A 282 2.79 -4.97 8.09
CA ALA A 282 2.06 -6.22 8.27
C ALA A 282 0.56 -5.96 8.51
N ALA A 283 0.22 -4.99 9.38
CA ALA A 283 -1.16 -4.61 9.62
C ALA A 283 -1.82 -4.03 8.35
N SER A 284 -1.05 -3.30 7.54
CA SER A 284 -1.47 -2.76 6.24
C SER A 284 -1.61 -3.83 5.16
N GLN A 285 -0.81 -4.88 5.20
CA GLN A 285 -0.92 -6.00 4.26
C GLN A 285 -2.12 -6.89 4.55
N TYR A 286 -2.43 -7.12 5.83
CA TYR A 286 -3.51 -7.99 6.28
C TYR A 286 -4.83 -7.25 6.60
N GLY A 287 -4.91 -5.93 6.36
CA GLY A 287 -6.15 -5.16 6.52
C GLY A 287 -6.62 -4.96 7.94
N ARG A 288 -5.69 -4.93 8.90
CA ARG A 288 -6.04 -4.87 10.33
C ARG A 288 -6.23 -3.43 10.78
N LEU A 289 -7.35 -2.81 10.38
CA LEU A 289 -7.68 -1.40 10.66
C LEU A 289 -7.31 -0.93 12.08
N LEU A 290 -7.83 -1.63 13.09
CA LEU A 290 -7.67 -1.24 14.49
C LEU A 290 -6.25 -1.44 15.02
N ILE A 291 -5.49 -2.37 14.42
CA ILE A 291 -4.08 -2.64 14.76
C ILE A 291 -3.17 -1.67 14.02
N ALA A 292 -3.49 -1.32 12.78
CA ALA A 292 -2.75 -0.32 12.04
C ALA A 292 -2.93 1.08 12.64
N ARG A 293 -4.14 1.46 13.08
CA ARG A 293 -4.34 2.68 13.90
C ARG A 293 -3.49 2.65 15.16
N LEU A 294 -3.50 1.52 15.87
CA LEU A 294 -2.68 1.32 17.07
C LEU A 294 -1.18 1.57 16.81
N PHE A 295 -0.64 1.04 15.71
CA PHE A 295 0.76 1.27 15.35
C PHE A 295 1.01 2.65 14.78
N TRP A 296 0.06 3.24 14.06
CA TRP A 296 0.14 4.60 13.56
C TRP A 296 0.24 5.62 14.70
N ASP A 297 -0.58 5.46 15.73
CA ASP A 297 -0.58 6.31 16.93
C ASP A 297 0.74 6.21 17.72
N VAL A 298 1.48 5.09 17.58
CA VAL A 298 2.69 4.80 18.36
C VAL A 298 3.98 5.07 17.60
N VAL A 299 4.02 4.78 16.29
CA VAL A 299 5.21 4.89 15.42
C VAL A 299 5.18 6.15 14.58
N GLY A 300 3.99 6.61 14.20
CA GLY A 300 3.83 7.71 13.27
C GLY A 300 4.56 7.48 11.93
N PRO A 301 5.06 8.56 11.30
CA PRO A 301 5.59 8.50 9.94
C PRO A 301 6.92 7.75 9.77
N GLU A 302 7.60 7.36 10.85
CA GLU A 302 8.87 6.61 10.75
C GLU A 302 8.65 5.13 10.38
N GLY A 303 7.45 4.59 10.56
CA GLY A 303 7.09 3.20 10.24
C GLY A 303 6.62 2.98 8.80
N TRP A 304 6.72 4.03 7.97
CA TRP A 304 5.96 4.19 6.74
C TRP A 304 6.52 3.37 5.57
N PHE A 305 7.84 3.14 5.49
CA PHE A 305 8.48 2.56 4.29
C PHE A 305 8.87 1.07 4.44
N LEU A 306 8.68 0.28 3.37
CA LEU A 306 9.44 -0.95 3.13
C LEU A 306 10.86 -0.57 2.68
N PRO A 307 11.94 -0.91 3.40
CA PRO A 307 13.30 -0.74 2.88
C PRO A 307 13.63 -1.82 1.85
N SER A 308 13.94 -1.42 0.62
CA SER A 308 14.51 -2.30 -0.41
C SER A 308 16.03 -2.36 -0.26
N LYS A 309 16.64 -3.55 -0.44
CA LYS A 309 18.12 -3.70 -0.51
C LYS A 309 18.76 -2.94 -1.68
N ARG A 310 17.98 -2.45 -2.66
CA ARG A 310 18.48 -1.77 -3.87
C ARG A 310 18.09 -0.30 -3.98
N HIS A 311 17.14 0.22 -3.20
CA HIS A 311 16.68 1.61 -3.31
C HIS A 311 16.31 2.21 -1.94
N LYS A 312 16.58 3.50 -1.75
CA LYS A 312 16.33 4.26 -0.51
C LYS A 312 14.83 4.40 -0.15
N ASN A 313 13.90 4.19 -1.09
CA ASN A 313 12.46 4.36 -0.88
C ASN A 313 11.71 3.12 -1.41
N GLY A 314 11.32 2.17 -0.55
CA GLY A 314 10.39 1.11 -0.97
C GLY A 314 8.94 1.44 -0.60
N PRO A 315 7.99 0.52 -0.90
CA PRO A 315 6.57 0.85 -0.88
C PRO A 315 6.05 1.18 0.52
N ASN A 316 5.18 2.18 0.58
CA ASN A 316 4.75 2.81 1.82
C ASN A 316 3.49 2.08 2.40
N CYS A 317 3.20 2.17 3.70
CA CYS A 317 2.08 1.45 4.32
C CYS A 317 0.70 1.81 3.73
N LEU A 318 0.52 3.06 3.29
CA LEU A 318 -0.67 3.52 2.56
C LEU A 318 -0.79 2.83 1.19
N LEU A 319 0.32 2.67 0.47
CA LEU A 319 0.43 1.99 -0.81
C LEU A 319 0.21 0.49 -0.67
N VAL A 320 0.67 -0.12 0.43
CA VAL A 320 0.43 -1.54 0.74
C VAL A 320 -1.03 -1.79 1.13
N ALA A 321 -1.65 -0.92 1.94
CA ALA A 321 -3.07 -0.99 2.26
C ALA A 321 -3.93 -0.81 1.00
N THR A 322 -3.57 0.16 0.16
CA THR A 322 -4.18 0.43 -1.16
C THR A 322 -4.06 -0.77 -2.10
N ARG A 323 -2.86 -1.36 -2.22
CA ARG A 323 -2.58 -2.48 -3.13
C ARG A 323 -3.37 -3.73 -2.75
N ASN A 324 -3.64 -3.93 -1.46
CA ASN A 324 -4.38 -5.06 -0.94
C ASN A 324 -5.87 -4.77 -0.70
N ASP A 325 -6.36 -3.61 -1.16
CA ASP A 325 -7.77 -3.17 -1.11
C ASP A 325 -8.38 -3.02 0.29
N HIS A 326 -7.60 -2.55 1.26
CA HIS A 326 -8.08 -2.31 2.62
C HIS A 326 -8.60 -0.88 2.76
N THR A 327 -9.83 -0.64 2.34
CA THR A 327 -10.43 0.71 2.25
C THR A 327 -10.51 1.46 3.55
N ASP A 328 -11.06 0.82 4.58
CA ASP A 328 -11.34 1.50 5.84
C ASP A 328 -10.02 1.87 6.50
N LEU A 329 -9.00 1.05 6.27
CA LEU A 329 -7.63 1.30 6.67
C LEU A 329 -6.98 2.40 5.83
N THR A 330 -7.17 2.40 4.53
CA THR A 330 -6.64 3.43 3.63
C THR A 330 -7.23 4.80 3.95
N ALA A 331 -8.53 4.89 4.16
CA ALA A 331 -9.22 6.10 4.62
C ALA A 331 -8.73 6.51 6.02
N ALA A 332 -8.59 5.57 6.95
CA ALA A 332 -8.09 5.87 8.29
C ALA A 332 -6.64 6.37 8.32
N LEU A 333 -5.76 5.79 7.49
CA LEU A 333 -4.36 6.24 7.37
C LEU A 333 -4.28 7.62 6.70
N GLN A 334 -5.17 7.89 5.75
CA GLN A 334 -5.28 9.21 5.11
C GLN A 334 -5.84 10.28 6.07
N ASP A 335 -6.90 9.97 6.80
CA ASP A 335 -7.49 10.87 7.79
C ASP A 335 -6.51 11.12 8.95
N ALA A 336 -5.75 10.10 9.36
CA ALA A 336 -4.69 10.25 10.38
C ALA A 336 -3.46 10.99 9.86
N ALA A 337 -3.24 11.05 8.55
CA ALA A 337 -2.23 11.91 7.92
C ALA A 337 -2.67 13.38 7.85
N TRP A 338 -3.98 13.68 7.90
CA TRP A 338 -4.54 15.04 7.80
C TRP A 338 -4.52 15.83 9.13
N ALA A 339 -4.29 15.19 10.28
CA ALA A 339 -4.45 15.76 11.63
C ALA A 339 -3.28 16.64 12.14
N TRP A 340 -2.50 17.29 11.28
CA TRP A 340 -1.26 17.98 11.69
C TRP A 340 -1.47 19.48 11.99
N CYS A 341 -0.77 19.99 13.02
CA CYS A 341 -0.74 21.39 13.44
C CYS A 341 0.16 22.26 12.55
N ASP A 342 -0.16 23.55 12.44
CA ASP A 342 0.43 24.50 11.50
C ASP A 342 1.93 24.76 11.68
N ASP A 343 2.50 24.51 12.87
CA ASP A 343 3.94 24.62 13.11
C ASP A 343 4.74 23.44 12.52
N THR A 344 4.14 22.24 12.43
CA THR A 344 4.72 21.10 11.72
C THR A 344 4.57 21.28 10.20
N LYS A 345 3.49 21.94 9.76
CA LYS A 345 3.33 22.42 8.38
C LYS A 345 4.36 23.51 8.06
N ALA A 346 4.68 24.40 8.98
CA ALA A 346 5.70 25.44 8.81
C ALA A 346 7.11 24.85 8.75
N VAL A 347 7.45 23.83 9.56
CA VAL A 347 8.74 23.11 9.43
C VAL A 347 8.78 22.24 8.16
N LEU A 348 7.65 21.68 7.71
CA LEU A 348 7.51 20.98 6.42
C LEU A 348 7.58 21.91 5.20
N LEU A 349 7.20 23.18 5.34
CA LEU A 349 7.11 24.16 4.24
C LEU A 349 8.31 25.14 4.20
N ASP A 350 8.97 25.41 5.32
CA ASP A 350 9.99 26.48 5.44
C ASP A 350 11.41 25.94 5.73
N GLY A 351 11.54 24.67 6.12
CA GLY A 351 12.83 24.08 6.53
C GLY A 351 13.73 23.55 5.42
N SER A 352 13.19 23.27 4.23
CA SER A 352 14.00 23.05 3.02
C SER A 352 13.15 23.03 1.74
N GLY A 353 12.39 24.09 1.46
CA GLY A 353 11.96 24.45 0.10
C GLY A 353 11.54 23.31 -0.83
N THR A 354 10.76 22.34 -0.35
CA THR A 354 10.19 21.28 -1.18
C THR A 354 8.68 21.35 -1.09
N SER A 355 8.08 21.95 -2.13
CA SER A 355 6.90 21.37 -2.76
C SER A 355 7.00 19.85 -2.66
N TYR A 356 5.95 19.14 -2.26
CA TYR A 356 5.86 17.77 -2.75
C TYR A 356 5.92 17.91 -4.26
N GLU A 357 6.99 17.38 -4.86
CA GLU A 357 7.12 17.35 -6.31
C GLU A 357 5.79 16.78 -6.84
N PRO A 358 5.13 17.42 -7.82
CA PRO A 358 3.96 16.85 -8.50
C PRO A 358 4.16 15.34 -8.76
N ASP A 359 5.40 14.94 -9.08
CA ASP A 359 5.93 13.59 -9.24
C ASP A 359 5.61 12.58 -8.13
N ILE A 360 5.49 12.97 -6.85
CA ILE A 360 5.22 12.01 -5.75
C ILE A 360 3.73 11.68 -5.65
N ILE A 361 2.86 12.69 -5.77
CA ILE A 361 1.41 12.50 -5.85
C ILE A 361 1.08 11.76 -7.15
N GLN A 362 1.84 12.07 -8.20
CA GLN A 362 1.81 11.42 -9.49
C GLN A 362 2.17 9.94 -9.45
N ASP A 363 3.30 9.59 -8.84
CA ASP A 363 3.80 8.21 -8.70
C ASP A 363 2.87 7.35 -7.81
N ALA A 364 2.17 7.95 -6.85
CA ALA A 364 1.13 7.28 -6.07
C ALA A 364 -0.13 6.99 -6.92
N LEU A 365 -0.55 7.95 -7.74
CA LEU A 365 -1.65 7.79 -8.68
C LEU A 365 -1.32 6.73 -9.73
N GLU A 366 -0.14 6.77 -10.34
CA GLU A 366 0.36 5.79 -11.31
C GLU A 366 0.40 4.37 -10.78
N ARG A 367 0.75 4.14 -9.51
CA ARG A 367 0.80 2.79 -8.92
C ARG A 367 -0.56 2.27 -8.47
N ALA A 368 -1.49 3.14 -8.08
CA ALA A 368 -2.88 2.75 -7.85
C ALA A 368 -3.53 2.26 -9.15
N VAL A 369 -3.08 2.83 -10.27
CA VAL A 369 -3.56 2.65 -11.64
C VAL A 369 -2.83 1.53 -12.42
N GLY A 370 -1.52 1.37 -12.20
CA GLY A 370 -0.64 0.51 -13.00
C GLY A 370 -0.67 -0.97 -12.63
N ASN A 371 -0.95 -1.81 -13.63
CA ASN A 371 -0.73 -3.26 -13.69
C ASN A 371 -0.77 -4.03 -12.34
N ARG A 372 -1.93 -4.59 -12.00
CA ARG A 372 -2.03 -5.75 -11.10
C ARG A 372 -1.33 -6.97 -11.72
N MET A 373 0.00 -6.99 -11.71
CA MET A 373 0.77 -8.21 -11.79
C MET A 373 0.80 -8.80 -10.37
N ILE A 374 -0.25 -9.54 -10.04
CA ILE A 374 -0.24 -10.40 -8.85
C ILE A 374 0.73 -11.54 -9.18
N LEU A 375 2.00 -11.40 -8.78
CA LEU A 375 2.88 -12.56 -8.70
C LEU A 375 2.24 -13.53 -7.69
N PRO A 376 1.95 -14.78 -8.08
CA PRO A 376 1.36 -15.74 -7.18
C PRO A 376 2.47 -16.25 -6.26
N GLU A 377 2.53 -15.77 -5.02
CA GLU A 377 3.43 -16.40 -4.03
C GLU A 377 2.90 -17.75 -3.56
N HIS A 378 1.65 -18.14 -3.85
CA HIS A 378 1.18 -19.51 -3.62
C HIS A 378 0.00 -19.91 -4.51
N LYS A 379 0.03 -21.15 -5.02
CA LYS A 379 -0.90 -21.76 -6.00
C LYS A 379 -2.37 -21.92 -5.55
N THR A 380 -2.80 -21.36 -4.42
CA THR A 380 -4.11 -21.68 -3.80
C THR A 380 -5.00 -20.48 -3.46
N LYS A 381 -4.69 -19.26 -3.91
CA LYS A 381 -5.57 -18.10 -3.67
C LYS A 381 -6.50 -17.81 -4.86
N PRO A 382 -7.82 -17.68 -4.65
CA PRO A 382 -8.76 -17.28 -5.70
C PRO A 382 -8.60 -15.80 -6.04
N ALA A 383 -9.06 -15.43 -7.24
CA ALA A 383 -9.06 -14.05 -7.71
C ALA A 383 -9.98 -13.13 -6.87
N PRO A 384 -9.73 -11.81 -6.82
CA PRO A 384 -10.54 -10.87 -6.04
C PRO A 384 -12.01 -10.84 -6.50
N ILE A 385 -12.92 -10.54 -5.57
CA ILE A 385 -14.38 -10.61 -5.72
C ILE A 385 -14.95 -9.20 -5.93
N ALA A 386 -16.17 -9.08 -6.47
CA ALA A 386 -16.79 -7.81 -6.89
C ALA A 386 -17.01 -6.75 -5.78
N GLU A 387 -16.94 -7.11 -4.49
CA GLU A 387 -17.08 -6.16 -3.37
C GLU A 387 -15.82 -5.30 -3.16
N ASP A 388 -14.65 -5.75 -3.64
CA ASP A 388 -13.35 -5.06 -3.61
C ASP A 388 -13.26 -3.87 -4.62
N THR A 389 -14.42 -3.34 -5.03
CA THR A 389 -14.56 -2.45 -6.21
C THR A 389 -14.87 -1.01 -5.90
N VAL A 390 -15.91 -0.81 -5.11
CA VAL A 390 -16.30 0.47 -4.53
C VAL A 390 -15.20 1.15 -3.71
N PRO A 391 -14.34 0.41 -2.98
CA PRO A 391 -13.37 1.04 -2.12
C PRO A 391 -12.11 1.56 -2.83
N HIS A 392 -11.57 0.80 -3.78
CA HIS A 392 -10.50 1.24 -4.69
C HIS A 392 -10.87 2.50 -5.47
N GLN A 393 -12.13 2.61 -5.90
CA GLN A 393 -12.69 3.78 -6.59
C GLN A 393 -12.61 5.08 -5.76
N ARG A 394 -12.85 5.02 -4.45
CA ARG A 394 -12.78 6.19 -3.56
C ARG A 394 -11.36 6.70 -3.35
N LEU A 395 -10.39 5.80 -3.30
CA LEU A 395 -8.99 6.15 -3.12
C LEU A 395 -8.46 6.95 -4.32
N VAL A 396 -8.75 6.48 -5.53
CA VAL A 396 -8.34 7.13 -6.77
C VAL A 396 -8.90 8.56 -6.85
N HIS A 397 -10.17 8.77 -6.47
CA HIS A 397 -10.79 10.10 -6.42
C HIS A 397 -10.03 11.07 -5.51
N ARG A 398 -9.64 10.61 -4.32
CA ARG A 398 -8.93 11.43 -3.34
C ARG A 398 -7.50 11.78 -3.76
N LEU A 399 -6.83 10.95 -4.56
CA LEU A 399 -5.48 11.24 -5.09
C LEU A 399 -5.52 12.31 -6.18
N ILE A 400 -6.59 12.36 -6.98
CA ILE A 400 -6.82 13.41 -7.98
C ILE A 400 -7.17 14.74 -7.28
N ASP A 401 -8.05 14.70 -6.28
CA ASP A 401 -8.42 15.89 -5.49
C ASP A 401 -7.22 16.53 -4.78
N ALA A 402 -6.18 15.74 -4.48
CA ALA A 402 -4.94 16.20 -3.85
C ALA A 402 -3.94 16.84 -4.85
N GLY A 403 -4.31 17.01 -6.11
CA GLY A 403 -3.46 17.58 -7.15
C GLY A 403 -2.62 16.56 -7.91
N GLY A 404 -2.88 15.26 -7.72
CA GLY A 404 -2.31 14.18 -8.53
C GLY A 404 -2.83 14.33 -9.95
N ASN A 405 -1.92 14.59 -10.88
CA ASN A 405 -2.29 14.81 -12.26
C ASN A 405 -2.60 13.43 -12.88
N PRO A 406 -3.81 13.06 -13.32
CA PRO A 406 -4.02 11.78 -14.03
C PRO A 406 -3.16 11.61 -15.31
N ASP A 407 -2.34 12.61 -15.61
CA ASP A 407 -1.63 12.87 -16.84
C ASP A 407 -0.12 13.04 -16.63
N GLY A 408 0.36 13.08 -15.39
CA GLY A 408 1.78 13.26 -15.10
C GLY A 408 2.55 11.94 -15.07
N GLY A 409 3.85 11.99 -15.37
CA GLY A 409 4.89 11.07 -14.88
C GLY A 409 4.96 9.62 -15.39
N GLY A 410 3.85 8.96 -15.74
CA GLY A 410 3.81 7.51 -15.94
C GLY A 410 3.29 7.11 -17.30
N PRO A 411 3.50 5.84 -17.73
CA PRO A 411 3.06 5.40 -19.04
C PRO A 411 1.54 5.65 -19.13
N PRO A 412 1.12 6.50 -20.07
CA PRO A 412 -0.25 6.98 -20.10
C PRO A 412 -1.11 5.83 -20.60
N PHE A 413 -1.89 5.30 -19.68
CA PHE A 413 -2.86 4.29 -19.98
C PHE A 413 -4.22 4.92 -19.71
N PRO A 414 -5.02 5.18 -20.76
CA PRO A 414 -6.46 5.33 -20.62
C PRO A 414 -6.96 4.04 -19.97
N LEU A 415 -7.27 4.12 -18.68
CA LEU A 415 -7.56 2.96 -17.86
C LEU A 415 -8.93 2.39 -18.18
N VAL A 416 -8.97 1.51 -19.16
CA VAL A 416 -10.13 0.65 -19.42
C VAL A 416 -9.80 -0.79 -19.06
N SER A 417 -9.17 -0.97 -17.89
CA SER A 417 -8.71 -2.28 -17.42
C SER A 417 -9.77 -3.03 -16.63
N ASN A 418 -10.62 -2.35 -15.85
CA ASN A 418 -11.73 -2.96 -15.08
C ASN A 418 -12.89 -1.96 -14.93
N THR A 419 -14.07 -2.47 -14.53
CA THR A 419 -15.20 -1.68 -14.05
C THR A 419 -14.81 -0.64 -12.98
N HIS A 420 -13.71 -0.88 -12.26
CA HIS A 420 -13.07 0.01 -11.29
C HIS A 420 -12.56 1.36 -11.83
N CYS A 421 -12.11 1.44 -13.08
CA CYS A 421 -11.42 2.62 -13.63
C CYS A 421 -12.28 3.51 -14.53
N LEU A 422 -13.54 3.11 -14.71
CA LEU A 422 -14.55 3.90 -15.40
C LEU A 422 -14.62 5.33 -14.81
N ILE A 423 -14.47 5.53 -13.50
CA ILE A 423 -14.51 6.87 -12.86
C ILE A 423 -13.42 7.84 -13.33
N ILE A 424 -12.17 7.39 -13.53
CA ILE A 424 -11.08 8.27 -14.03
C ILE A 424 -11.37 8.67 -15.48
N THR A 425 -11.84 7.71 -16.28
CA THR A 425 -12.24 7.97 -17.66
C THR A 425 -13.56 8.75 -17.77
N TRP A 426 -14.40 8.80 -16.73
CA TRP A 426 -15.62 9.64 -16.67
C TRP A 426 -15.31 11.13 -16.59
N SER A 427 -14.18 11.51 -16.00
CA SER A 427 -13.81 12.92 -15.87
C SER A 427 -13.11 13.46 -17.12
N TYR A 428 -12.43 12.61 -17.90
CA TYR A 428 -11.70 12.98 -19.12
C TYR A 428 -11.70 11.86 -20.20
N PRO A 429 -12.86 11.50 -20.78
CA PRO A 429 -12.98 10.33 -21.67
C PRO A 429 -12.18 10.45 -22.98
N ASN A 430 -11.90 11.69 -23.38
CA ASN A 430 -11.21 12.05 -24.62
C ASN A 430 -9.72 12.27 -24.47
N ARG A 431 -9.19 12.09 -23.25
CA ARG A 431 -7.76 12.21 -23.01
C ARG A 431 -7.00 11.19 -23.86
N GLN A 432 -5.99 11.67 -24.56
CA GLN A 432 -5.05 10.86 -25.31
C GLN A 432 -3.80 10.55 -24.49
N ASP A 433 -3.23 9.39 -24.76
CA ASP A 433 -1.98 8.94 -24.16
C ASP A 433 -0.75 9.31 -25.00
N THR A 434 0.46 8.85 -24.63
CA THR A 434 1.74 9.12 -25.33
C THR A 434 1.79 8.52 -26.72
N HIS A 435 0.78 7.74 -27.11
CA HIS A 435 0.62 7.23 -28.46
C HIS A 435 -0.63 7.82 -29.12
N GLY A 436 -1.25 8.84 -28.53
CA GLY A 436 -2.49 9.44 -29.00
C GLY A 436 -3.76 8.62 -28.66
N LYS A 437 -3.66 7.51 -27.92
CA LYS A 437 -4.81 6.61 -27.72
C LYS A 437 -5.72 7.12 -26.60
N THR A 438 -7.02 7.13 -26.87
CA THR A 438 -8.09 7.47 -25.92
C THR A 438 -8.59 6.26 -25.13
N ALA A 439 -9.49 6.48 -24.16
CA ALA A 439 -10.17 5.40 -23.43
C ALA A 439 -10.82 4.39 -24.39
N LEU A 440 -11.51 4.88 -25.43
CA LEU A 440 -12.15 4.01 -26.42
C LEU A 440 -11.15 3.15 -27.20
N HIS A 441 -9.97 3.65 -27.53
CA HIS A 441 -8.93 2.83 -28.17
C HIS A 441 -8.46 1.69 -27.26
N ARG A 442 -8.32 1.96 -25.96
CA ARG A 442 -7.81 0.99 -24.99
C ARG A 442 -8.85 -0.07 -24.63
N LEU A 443 -10.14 0.25 -24.69
CA LEU A 443 -11.23 -0.71 -24.48
C LEU A 443 -11.08 -1.95 -25.38
N PHE A 444 -10.60 -1.76 -26.61
CA PHE A 444 -10.37 -2.81 -27.61
C PHE A 444 -8.88 -3.15 -27.80
N GLY A 445 -8.01 -2.74 -26.87
CA GLY A 445 -6.56 -2.97 -26.94
C GLY A 445 -6.15 -4.43 -26.63
N PRO A 446 -4.91 -4.84 -26.91
CA PRO A 446 -4.46 -6.24 -26.73
C PRO A 446 -4.49 -6.73 -25.27
N PHE A 447 -4.61 -5.81 -24.32
CA PHE A 447 -4.73 -6.11 -22.88
C PHE A 447 -6.19 -6.20 -22.39
N SER A 448 -7.19 -6.02 -23.27
CA SER A 448 -8.61 -6.20 -22.95
C SER A 448 -8.93 -7.70 -22.86
N ARG A 449 -8.62 -8.34 -21.72
CA ARG A 449 -8.83 -9.79 -21.47
C ARG A 449 -10.32 -10.20 -21.45
N GLY A 450 -10.99 -10.16 -22.60
CA GLY A 450 -12.42 -10.48 -22.74
C GLY A 450 -13.35 -9.44 -22.10
N ARG A 451 -12.94 -8.16 -22.07
CA ARG A 451 -13.54 -7.06 -21.30
C ARG A 451 -14.15 -5.94 -22.14
N SER A 452 -14.28 -6.14 -23.44
CA SER A 452 -15.06 -5.29 -24.34
C SER A 452 -16.55 -5.52 -24.07
N ASP A 453 -17.03 -5.19 -22.88
CA ASP A 453 -18.45 -5.27 -22.55
C ASP A 453 -19.18 -4.07 -23.18
N ILE A 454 -20.30 -4.33 -23.83
CA ILE A 454 -21.16 -3.31 -24.42
C ILE A 454 -21.57 -2.25 -23.38
N THR A 455 -21.77 -2.66 -22.13
CA THR A 455 -22.09 -1.76 -21.00
C THR A 455 -20.99 -0.71 -20.78
N THR A 456 -19.72 -1.11 -20.84
CA THR A 456 -18.59 -0.20 -20.64
C THR A 456 -18.47 0.80 -21.79
N LEU A 457 -18.70 0.33 -23.02
CA LEU A 457 -18.75 1.19 -24.20
C LEU A 457 -19.89 2.22 -24.09
N GLN A 458 -21.10 1.77 -23.73
CA GLN A 458 -22.27 2.64 -23.55
C GLN A 458 -22.00 3.75 -22.54
N ILE A 459 -21.41 3.42 -21.39
CA ILE A 459 -21.10 4.40 -20.35
C ILE A 459 -20.09 5.44 -20.87
N LEU A 460 -19.01 5.00 -21.52
CA LEU A 460 -18.01 5.94 -22.07
C LEU A 460 -18.62 6.91 -23.08
N LEU A 461 -19.45 6.41 -24.00
CA LEU A 461 -20.11 7.23 -25.01
C LEU A 461 -21.15 8.18 -24.40
N GLN A 462 -21.95 7.72 -23.43
CA GLN A 462 -22.91 8.58 -22.70
C GLN A 462 -22.23 9.73 -21.95
N HIS A 463 -21.01 9.50 -21.48
CA HIS A 463 -20.20 10.53 -20.81
C HIS A 463 -19.34 11.37 -21.76
N GLY A 464 -19.57 11.30 -23.07
CA GLY A 464 -18.96 12.20 -24.06
C GLY A 464 -17.61 11.73 -24.61
N ALA A 465 -17.29 10.43 -24.53
CA ALA A 465 -16.17 9.86 -25.27
C ALA A 465 -16.40 9.98 -26.78
N LEU A 466 -15.41 10.49 -27.50
CA LEU A 466 -15.44 10.76 -28.92
C LEU A 466 -14.80 9.59 -29.70
N PRO A 467 -15.60 8.79 -30.43
CA PRO A 467 -15.10 7.66 -31.23
C PRO A 467 -14.35 8.10 -32.50
N GLU A 468 -14.31 9.40 -32.79
CA GLU A 468 -13.69 9.99 -33.98
C GLU A 468 -12.26 10.51 -33.76
N LEU A 469 -11.79 10.58 -32.51
CA LEU A 469 -10.44 11.05 -32.20
C LEU A 469 -9.40 10.04 -32.66
N ALA A 470 -8.47 10.45 -33.53
CA ALA A 470 -7.39 9.60 -34.02
C ALA A 470 -6.15 9.66 -33.12
N ASP A 471 -5.46 8.53 -32.99
CA ASP A 471 -4.18 8.41 -32.30
C ASP A 471 -2.99 8.88 -33.17
N GLU A 472 -1.75 8.75 -32.69
CA GLU A 472 -0.56 9.16 -33.45
C GLU A 472 -0.33 8.35 -34.73
N ALA A 473 -0.85 7.12 -34.80
CA ALA A 473 -0.83 6.29 -36.00
C ALA A 473 -1.99 6.65 -36.96
N GLY A 474 -2.87 7.59 -36.60
CA GLY A 474 -4.09 7.90 -37.33
C GLY A 474 -5.17 6.83 -37.16
N GLU A 475 -5.01 5.87 -36.25
CA GLU A 475 -6.05 4.92 -35.88
C GLU A 475 -7.10 5.66 -35.06
N THR A 476 -8.37 5.53 -35.41
CA THR A 476 -9.50 5.94 -34.56
C THR A 476 -10.02 4.74 -33.75
N PRO A 477 -10.81 4.94 -32.67
CA PRO A 477 -11.45 3.86 -31.94
C PRO A 477 -12.21 2.87 -32.82
N HIS A 478 -12.79 3.33 -33.94
CA HIS A 478 -13.42 2.46 -34.94
C HIS A 478 -12.48 1.37 -35.46
N HIS A 479 -11.20 1.68 -35.72
CA HIS A 479 -10.21 0.69 -36.17
C HIS A 479 -10.04 -0.43 -35.14
N ALA A 480 -10.00 -0.08 -33.86
CA ALA A 480 -9.85 -1.05 -32.78
C ALA A 480 -11.14 -1.87 -32.56
N VAL A 481 -12.32 -1.23 -32.67
CA VAL A 481 -13.63 -1.90 -32.58
C VAL A 481 -13.80 -2.92 -33.70
N VAL A 482 -13.50 -2.58 -34.94
CA VAL A 482 -13.67 -3.52 -36.06
C VAL A 482 -12.65 -4.65 -36.05
N GLU A 483 -11.50 -4.50 -35.37
CA GLU A 483 -10.54 -5.59 -35.20
C GLU A 483 -10.97 -6.58 -34.10
N ARG A 484 -11.43 -6.08 -32.95
CA ARG A 484 -11.59 -6.92 -31.74
C ARG A 484 -12.99 -6.91 -31.10
N GLY A 485 -13.85 -5.99 -31.49
CA GLY A 485 -15.22 -5.84 -30.98
C GLY A 485 -16.27 -6.51 -31.86
N SER A 486 -17.53 -6.49 -31.40
CA SER A 486 -18.68 -7.01 -32.15
C SER A 486 -19.26 -5.97 -33.12
N TYR A 487 -20.05 -6.43 -34.09
CA TYR A 487 -20.83 -5.55 -34.96
C TYR A 487 -21.75 -4.61 -34.18
N GLU A 488 -22.37 -5.07 -33.09
CA GLU A 488 -23.22 -4.26 -32.21
C GLU A 488 -22.44 -3.11 -31.56
N GLN A 489 -21.18 -3.36 -31.18
CA GLN A 489 -20.30 -2.33 -30.62
C GLN A 489 -19.89 -1.31 -31.68
N LEU A 490 -19.68 -1.75 -32.93
CA LEU A 490 -19.47 -0.83 -34.05
C LEU A 490 -20.69 0.05 -34.27
N GLN A 491 -21.90 -0.52 -34.33
CA GLN A 491 -23.14 0.25 -34.49
C GLN A 491 -23.31 1.27 -33.35
N LEU A 492 -22.98 0.90 -32.12
CA LEU A 492 -23.05 1.80 -30.99
C LEU A 492 -22.06 2.97 -31.12
N CYS A 493 -20.82 2.72 -31.53
CA CYS A 493 -19.86 3.78 -31.83
C CYS A 493 -20.36 4.72 -32.93
N LEU A 494 -20.84 4.16 -34.06
CA LEU A 494 -21.38 4.93 -35.19
C LEU A 494 -22.54 5.85 -34.75
N SER A 495 -23.46 5.34 -33.92
CA SER A 495 -24.60 6.11 -33.41
C SER A 495 -24.23 7.31 -32.52
N HIS A 496 -22.99 7.35 -32.02
CA HIS A 496 -22.47 8.43 -31.17
C HIS A 496 -21.39 9.27 -31.88
N CYS A 497 -21.23 9.12 -33.20
CA CYS A 497 -20.32 9.93 -34.02
C CYS A 497 -20.99 11.22 -34.51
N ARG A 498 -20.18 12.24 -34.78
CA ARG A 498 -20.64 13.45 -35.48
C ARG A 498 -20.58 13.31 -37.01
N ALA A 499 -19.60 12.55 -37.49
CA ALA A 499 -19.44 12.24 -38.91
C ALA A 499 -20.51 11.24 -39.38
N SER A 500 -20.81 11.26 -40.68
CA SER A 500 -21.73 10.31 -41.27
C SER A 500 -21.12 8.90 -41.36
N ASP A 501 -21.95 7.86 -41.29
CA ASP A 501 -21.49 6.47 -41.45
C ASP A 501 -20.66 6.28 -42.73
N ALA A 502 -21.05 6.95 -43.82
CA ALA A 502 -20.37 6.90 -45.11
C ALA A 502 -18.93 7.47 -45.07
N GLU A 503 -18.67 8.48 -44.23
CA GLU A 503 -17.32 9.01 -44.01
C GLU A 503 -16.50 8.07 -43.13
N ILE A 504 -17.12 7.49 -42.10
CA ILE A 504 -16.44 6.63 -41.13
C ILE A 504 -15.97 5.33 -41.78
N ILE A 505 -16.80 4.69 -42.61
CA ILE A 505 -16.44 3.44 -43.29
C ILE A 505 -15.25 3.59 -44.25
N GLN A 506 -14.96 4.82 -44.71
CA GLN A 506 -13.84 5.14 -45.60
C GLN A 506 -12.58 5.60 -44.86
N LEU A 507 -12.59 5.59 -43.51
CA LEU A 507 -11.43 6.00 -42.72
C LEU A 507 -10.20 5.14 -43.03
N ARG A 508 -9.05 5.82 -43.00
CA ARG A 508 -7.73 5.23 -43.16
C ARG A 508 -6.78 5.78 -42.11
N ASN A 509 -5.92 4.92 -41.59
CA ASN A 509 -4.83 5.34 -40.72
C ASN A 509 -3.66 5.94 -41.53
N SER A 510 -2.60 6.37 -40.84
CA SER A 510 -1.42 6.98 -41.47
C SER A 510 -0.64 6.03 -42.38
N SER A 511 -0.79 4.72 -42.21
CA SER A 511 -0.24 3.67 -43.07
C SER A 511 -1.13 3.37 -44.28
N GLY A 512 -2.25 4.10 -44.46
CA GLY A 512 -3.24 3.89 -45.51
C GLY A 512 -4.17 2.70 -45.26
N GLU A 513 -4.14 2.11 -44.07
CA GLU A 513 -4.91 0.90 -43.76
C GLU A 513 -6.38 1.26 -43.45
N SER A 514 -7.33 0.53 -44.03
CA SER A 514 -8.78 0.79 -43.93
C SER A 514 -9.49 -0.06 -42.88
N LEU A 515 -10.70 0.35 -42.48
CA LEU A 515 -11.54 -0.45 -41.56
C LEU A 515 -11.82 -1.87 -42.07
N LEU A 516 -11.96 -2.07 -43.38
CA LEU A 516 -12.15 -3.40 -43.97
C LEU A 516 -10.93 -4.30 -43.74
N GLN A 517 -9.72 -3.75 -43.81
CA GLN A 517 -8.49 -4.50 -43.55
C GLN A 517 -8.38 -4.87 -42.06
N TYR A 518 -8.74 -3.98 -41.13
CA TYR A 518 -8.79 -4.31 -39.69
C TYR A 518 -9.85 -5.38 -39.38
N ALA A 519 -11.05 -5.27 -39.97
CA ALA A 519 -12.12 -6.24 -39.80
C ALA A 519 -11.75 -7.63 -40.33
N ALA A 520 -11.11 -7.68 -41.50
CA ALA A 520 -10.61 -8.91 -42.10
C ALA A 520 -9.51 -9.56 -41.24
N THR A 521 -8.58 -8.75 -40.70
CA THR A 521 -7.54 -9.24 -39.80
C THR A 521 -8.12 -9.81 -38.50
N GLY A 522 -9.06 -9.09 -37.91
CA GLY A 522 -9.72 -9.40 -36.65
C GLY A 522 -10.61 -10.64 -36.69
N GLY A 523 -11.09 -11.02 -37.87
CA GLY A 523 -12.06 -12.11 -38.01
C GLY A 523 -13.51 -11.68 -37.71
N GLN A 524 -13.83 -10.39 -37.83
CA GLN A 524 -15.18 -9.89 -37.53
C GLN A 524 -16.09 -10.04 -38.76
N LYS A 525 -16.60 -11.27 -38.97
CA LYS A 525 -17.38 -11.63 -40.16
C LYS A 525 -18.56 -10.68 -40.41
N GLU A 526 -19.39 -10.42 -39.40
CA GLU A 526 -20.58 -9.58 -39.52
C GLU A 526 -20.21 -8.13 -39.89
N THR A 527 -19.11 -7.63 -39.34
CA THR A 527 -18.56 -6.31 -39.68
C THR A 527 -18.03 -6.27 -41.12
N VAL A 528 -17.35 -7.32 -41.59
CA VAL A 528 -16.91 -7.43 -43.00
C VAL A 528 -18.12 -7.45 -43.94
N GLU A 529 -19.17 -8.20 -43.60
CA GLU A 529 -20.42 -8.22 -44.38
C GLU A 529 -21.06 -6.84 -44.48
N PHE A 530 -21.11 -6.11 -43.37
CA PHE A 530 -21.62 -4.73 -43.34
C PHE A 530 -20.78 -3.79 -44.22
N LEU A 531 -19.46 -3.83 -44.11
CA LEU A 531 -18.57 -2.94 -44.86
C LEU A 531 -18.64 -3.20 -46.37
N LEU A 532 -18.68 -4.46 -46.81
CA LEU A 532 -18.79 -4.79 -48.24
C LEU A 532 -20.16 -4.44 -48.85
N ARG A 533 -21.21 -4.36 -48.03
CA ARG A 533 -22.52 -3.85 -48.47
C ARG A 533 -22.55 -2.31 -48.59
N SER A 534 -21.56 -1.63 -48.01
CA SER A 534 -21.51 -0.16 -47.88
C SER A 534 -20.61 0.51 -48.94
N ASP A 535 -20.44 -0.12 -50.11
CA ASP A 535 -19.68 0.39 -51.27
C ASP A 535 -18.19 0.72 -50.97
N VAL A 536 -17.57 -0.09 -50.11
CA VAL A 536 -16.13 0.00 -49.82
C VAL A 536 -15.33 -0.71 -50.92
N ASP A 537 -14.21 -0.13 -51.34
CA ASP A 537 -13.28 -0.78 -52.27
C ASP A 537 -12.67 -2.05 -51.64
N VAL A 538 -13.09 -3.21 -52.14
CA VAL A 538 -12.62 -4.53 -51.70
C VAL A 538 -11.13 -4.77 -51.98
N ASN A 539 -10.55 -4.02 -52.92
CA ASN A 539 -9.14 -4.13 -53.33
C ASN A 539 -8.28 -3.01 -52.77
N VAL A 540 -8.76 -2.34 -51.73
CA VAL A 540 -8.02 -1.30 -51.02
C VAL A 540 -6.60 -1.76 -50.64
N VAL A 541 -5.61 -0.93 -50.96
CA VAL A 541 -4.20 -1.17 -50.63
C VAL A 541 -3.73 -0.28 -49.49
N SER A 542 -2.91 -0.83 -48.60
CA SER A 542 -2.11 -0.07 -47.63
C SER A 542 -0.83 0.48 -48.29
N SER A 543 -0.08 1.29 -47.54
CA SER A 543 1.23 1.84 -47.95
C SER A 543 2.34 0.82 -48.22
N ASN A 544 2.14 -0.46 -47.85
CA ASN A 544 3.05 -1.56 -48.15
C ASN A 544 2.41 -2.67 -49.01
N GLY A 545 1.31 -2.36 -49.69
CA GLY A 545 0.67 -3.26 -50.65
C GLY A 545 -0.22 -4.34 -50.02
N TRP A 546 -0.57 -4.23 -48.73
CA TRP A 546 -1.50 -5.17 -48.09
C TRP A 546 -2.94 -4.88 -48.52
N THR A 547 -3.68 -5.93 -48.87
CA THR A 547 -5.10 -5.87 -49.24
C THR A 547 -5.97 -6.56 -48.20
N PRO A 548 -7.30 -6.31 -48.17
CA PRO A 548 -8.21 -7.05 -47.29
C PRO A 548 -8.07 -8.56 -47.41
N LEU A 549 -7.79 -9.07 -48.62
CA LEU A 549 -7.58 -10.50 -48.85
C LEU A 549 -6.33 -11.03 -48.13
N ILE A 550 -5.21 -10.31 -48.20
CA ILE A 550 -3.98 -10.65 -47.48
C ILE A 550 -4.20 -10.55 -45.96
N CYS A 551 -4.82 -9.47 -45.49
CA CYS A 551 -5.17 -9.28 -44.08
C CYS A 551 -6.08 -10.40 -43.54
N ALA A 552 -7.06 -10.85 -44.32
CA ALA A 552 -7.93 -11.97 -43.97
C ALA A 552 -7.13 -13.26 -43.77
N LEU A 553 -6.11 -13.51 -44.60
CA LEU A 553 -5.25 -14.69 -44.56
C LEU A 553 -4.13 -14.60 -43.51
N ALA A 554 -3.81 -13.43 -42.98
CA ALA A 554 -2.76 -13.28 -41.98
C ALA A 554 -3.14 -13.97 -40.64
N PRO A 555 -2.23 -14.73 -40.01
CA PRO A 555 -2.52 -15.43 -38.76
C PRO A 555 -2.59 -14.48 -37.56
N THR A 556 -3.72 -14.49 -36.85
CA THR A 556 -3.95 -13.70 -35.63
C THR A 556 -4.53 -14.53 -34.51
N LYS A 557 -4.29 -14.14 -33.26
CA LYS A 557 -4.73 -14.91 -32.08
C LYS A 557 -6.25 -14.93 -31.89
N GLY A 558 -6.97 -13.97 -32.48
CA GLY A 558 -8.42 -13.84 -32.37
C GLY A 558 -9.21 -14.52 -33.48
N LYS A 559 -8.57 -14.89 -34.60
CA LYS A 559 -9.25 -15.39 -35.79
C LYS A 559 -9.14 -16.91 -35.89
N SER A 560 -10.29 -17.58 -35.95
CA SER A 560 -10.32 -19.02 -36.21
C SER A 560 -10.12 -19.31 -37.70
N ILE A 561 -9.61 -20.50 -38.01
CA ILE A 561 -9.40 -20.92 -39.40
C ILE A 561 -10.70 -20.97 -40.20
N HIS A 562 -11.81 -21.36 -39.57
CA HIS A 562 -13.12 -21.37 -40.20
C HIS A 562 -13.60 -19.95 -40.52
N CYS A 563 -13.42 -19.01 -39.58
CA CYS A 563 -13.73 -17.60 -39.79
C CYS A 563 -12.89 -17.00 -40.93
N MET A 564 -11.59 -17.30 -40.97
CA MET A 564 -10.70 -16.93 -42.08
C MET A 564 -11.26 -17.45 -43.41
N CYS A 565 -11.59 -18.74 -43.52
CA CYS A 565 -12.15 -19.32 -44.74
C CYS A 565 -13.43 -18.59 -45.20
N GLN A 566 -14.34 -18.29 -44.26
CA GLN A 566 -15.57 -17.56 -44.54
C GLN A 566 -15.30 -16.15 -45.07
N ILE A 567 -14.44 -15.37 -44.40
CA ILE A 567 -14.10 -13.99 -44.78
C ILE A 567 -13.41 -13.97 -46.15
N VAL A 568 -12.45 -14.87 -46.40
CA VAL A 568 -11.75 -14.94 -47.68
C VAL A 568 -12.71 -15.30 -48.81
N ASN A 569 -13.60 -16.26 -48.60
CA ASN A 569 -14.63 -16.59 -49.59
C ASN A 569 -15.53 -15.40 -49.90
N PHE A 570 -15.92 -14.65 -48.87
CA PHE A 570 -16.77 -13.49 -49.01
C PHE A 570 -16.07 -12.35 -49.77
N LEU A 571 -14.80 -12.06 -49.45
CA LEU A 571 -13.98 -11.10 -50.19
C LEU A 571 -13.81 -11.49 -51.67
N LEU A 572 -13.52 -12.75 -51.97
CA LEU A 572 -13.38 -13.25 -53.34
C LEU A 572 -14.70 -13.14 -54.13
N GLN A 573 -15.84 -13.44 -53.49
CA GLN A 573 -17.17 -13.28 -54.11
C GLN A 573 -17.48 -11.82 -54.44
N HIS A 574 -16.99 -10.88 -53.63
CA HIS A 574 -17.11 -9.45 -53.84
C HIS A 574 -16.02 -8.86 -54.76
N GLY A 575 -15.20 -9.69 -55.41
CA GLY A 575 -14.24 -9.24 -56.43
C GLY A 575 -12.83 -8.92 -55.92
N ALA A 576 -12.44 -9.44 -54.74
CA ALA A 576 -11.06 -9.33 -54.28
C ALA A 576 -10.08 -10.01 -55.24
N SER A 577 -9.02 -9.29 -55.63
CA SER A 577 -7.97 -9.80 -56.50
C SER A 577 -7.02 -10.72 -55.73
N ALA A 578 -6.82 -11.94 -56.24
CA ALA A 578 -5.81 -12.86 -55.73
C ALA A 578 -4.39 -12.58 -56.28
N ARG A 579 -4.24 -11.68 -57.27
CA ARG A 579 -2.96 -11.37 -57.95
C ARG A 579 -2.10 -10.36 -57.19
N VAL A 580 -2.20 -10.37 -55.87
CA VAL A 580 -1.62 -9.34 -55.01
C VAL A 580 -0.27 -9.79 -54.46
N VAL A 581 0.68 -8.87 -54.42
CA VAL A 581 2.02 -9.05 -53.85
C VAL A 581 2.33 -7.85 -52.99
N THR A 582 2.68 -8.04 -51.72
CA THR A 582 3.07 -6.93 -50.84
C THR A 582 4.50 -6.48 -51.17
N ASP A 583 4.91 -5.31 -50.68
CA ASP A 583 6.30 -4.83 -50.81
C ASP A 583 7.31 -5.81 -50.20
N GLU A 584 6.86 -6.61 -49.23
CA GLU A 584 7.66 -7.64 -48.59
C GLU A 584 7.79 -8.94 -49.42
N GLY A 585 7.15 -8.99 -50.59
CA GLY A 585 7.06 -10.16 -51.46
C GLY A 585 6.11 -11.23 -50.93
N TRP A 586 5.16 -10.88 -50.05
CA TRP A 586 4.12 -11.80 -49.58
C TRP A 586 3.00 -11.92 -50.61
N THR A 587 2.51 -13.14 -50.79
CA THR A 587 1.37 -13.47 -51.65
C THR A 587 0.29 -14.15 -50.79
N PRO A 588 -0.98 -14.24 -51.24
CA PRO A 588 -2.03 -14.91 -50.47
C PRO A 588 -1.66 -16.34 -50.05
N LEU A 589 -0.85 -17.02 -50.85
CA LEU A 589 -0.40 -18.39 -50.60
C LEU A 589 0.67 -18.45 -49.50
N HIS A 590 1.50 -17.41 -49.34
CA HIS A 590 2.42 -17.34 -48.21
C HIS A 590 1.65 -17.20 -46.89
N ASP A 591 0.62 -16.33 -46.83
CA ASP A 591 -0.21 -16.13 -45.64
C ASP A 591 -0.99 -17.38 -45.27
N LEU A 592 -1.63 -18.02 -46.26
CA LEU A 592 -2.34 -19.28 -46.03
C LEU A 592 -1.42 -20.38 -45.48
N ALA A 593 -0.18 -20.45 -45.98
CA ALA A 593 0.83 -21.40 -45.51
C ALA A 593 1.36 -21.10 -44.09
N SER A 594 1.06 -19.93 -43.53
CA SER A 594 1.50 -19.52 -42.18
C SER A 594 0.55 -19.98 -41.08
N TRP A 595 -0.58 -20.59 -41.43
CA TRP A 595 -1.49 -21.18 -40.45
C TRP A 595 -0.96 -22.52 -39.94
N PRO A 596 -1.12 -22.82 -38.65
CA PRO A 596 -0.76 -24.11 -38.10
C PRO A 596 -1.60 -25.22 -38.75
N VAL A 597 -0.99 -26.40 -38.90
CA VAL A 597 -1.64 -27.57 -39.50
C VAL A 597 -2.91 -27.93 -38.74
N ALA A 598 -4.05 -27.93 -39.43
CA ALA A 598 -5.30 -28.39 -38.85
C ALA A 598 -5.23 -29.89 -38.56
N GLN A 599 -5.58 -30.30 -37.33
CA GLN A 599 -5.64 -31.72 -36.97
C GLN A 599 -6.91 -32.40 -37.51
N ASN A 600 -7.98 -31.64 -37.72
CA ASN A 600 -9.26 -32.12 -38.24
C ASN A 600 -9.22 -32.21 -39.78
N LEU A 601 -9.63 -33.36 -40.33
CA LEU A 601 -9.71 -33.61 -41.76
C LEU A 601 -10.64 -32.63 -42.49
N GLU A 602 -11.78 -32.26 -41.91
CA GLU A 602 -12.76 -31.33 -42.50
C GLU A 602 -12.15 -29.94 -42.72
N VAL A 603 -11.39 -29.47 -41.72
CA VAL A 603 -10.70 -28.18 -41.78
C VAL A 603 -9.56 -28.23 -42.79
N ARG A 604 -8.83 -29.35 -42.87
CA ARG A 604 -7.78 -29.53 -43.89
C ARG A 604 -8.36 -29.50 -45.30
N THR A 605 -9.54 -30.09 -45.53
CA THR A 605 -10.23 -30.00 -46.81
C THR A 605 -10.68 -28.57 -47.11
N GLU A 606 -11.21 -27.85 -46.11
CA GLU A 606 -11.62 -26.45 -46.28
C GLU A 606 -10.44 -25.54 -46.66
N VAL A 607 -9.29 -25.70 -46.01
CA VAL A 607 -8.04 -24.96 -46.31
C VAL A 607 -7.49 -25.33 -47.69
N ALA A 608 -7.52 -26.61 -48.06
CA ALA A 608 -7.07 -27.05 -49.38
C ALA A 608 -7.97 -26.49 -50.50
N ASP A 609 -9.29 -26.50 -50.31
CA ASP A 609 -10.24 -25.91 -51.24
C ASP A 609 -10.07 -24.40 -51.32
N LEU A 610 -9.79 -23.76 -50.18
CA LEU A 610 -9.47 -22.35 -50.15
C LEU A 610 -8.19 -22.06 -50.95
N ALA A 611 -7.11 -22.84 -50.79
CA ALA A 611 -5.85 -22.66 -51.51
C ALA A 611 -6.03 -22.70 -53.04
N ARG A 612 -6.93 -23.55 -53.54
CA ARG A 612 -7.23 -23.64 -54.98
C ARG A 612 -7.84 -22.35 -55.55
N LYS A 613 -8.58 -21.57 -54.74
CA LYS A 613 -9.28 -20.37 -55.21
C LYS A 613 -8.34 -19.19 -55.53
N PRO A 614 -7.38 -18.79 -54.68
CA PRO A 614 -6.37 -17.82 -55.06
C PRO A 614 -5.53 -18.29 -56.25
N ILE A 615 -5.19 -19.59 -56.33
CA ILE A 615 -4.43 -20.15 -57.46
C ILE A 615 -5.21 -19.98 -58.77
N SER A 616 -6.50 -20.34 -58.81
CA SER A 616 -7.33 -20.12 -60.01
C SER A 616 -7.56 -18.63 -60.30
N GLY A 617 -7.57 -17.79 -59.26
CA GLY A 617 -7.57 -16.33 -59.36
C GLY A 617 -6.25 -15.71 -59.85
N GLY A 618 -5.20 -16.51 -60.06
CA GLY A 618 -3.90 -16.08 -60.55
C GLY A 618 -2.93 -15.60 -59.47
N ALA A 619 -3.07 -16.06 -58.22
CA ALA A 619 -2.11 -15.77 -57.16
C ALA A 619 -0.70 -16.25 -57.56
N PRO A 620 0.35 -15.43 -57.38
CA PRO A 620 1.71 -15.84 -57.72
C PRO A 620 2.17 -17.02 -56.86
N THR A 621 2.64 -18.08 -57.52
CA THR A 621 3.02 -19.36 -56.89
C THR A 621 4.53 -19.54 -56.75
N ASP A 622 5.33 -18.69 -57.40
CA ASP A 622 6.79 -18.74 -57.49
C ASP A 622 7.51 -17.48 -56.97
N ASP A 623 6.75 -16.43 -56.63
CA ASP A 623 7.28 -15.19 -56.04
C ASP A 623 8.05 -15.44 -54.75
N LYS A 624 9.08 -14.63 -54.53
CA LYS A 624 10.05 -14.81 -53.45
C LYS A 624 9.85 -13.76 -52.36
N SER A 625 9.37 -14.19 -51.20
CA SER A 625 9.34 -13.32 -50.01
C SER A 625 10.74 -13.18 -49.42
N TRP A 626 11.16 -11.95 -49.10
CA TRP A 626 12.46 -11.73 -48.46
C TRP A 626 12.39 -11.80 -46.93
N VAL A 627 11.20 -11.70 -46.33
CA VAL A 627 10.93 -11.84 -44.89
C VAL A 627 11.34 -13.21 -44.35
N ILE A 628 11.15 -14.25 -45.14
CA ILE A 628 11.39 -15.65 -44.74
C ILE A 628 12.83 -16.10 -44.96
N ARG A 629 13.71 -15.21 -45.47
CA ARG A 629 15.16 -15.48 -45.59
C ARG A 629 15.82 -15.72 -44.24
N SER A 630 15.30 -15.10 -43.18
CA SER A 630 15.80 -15.33 -41.83
C SER A 630 15.43 -16.74 -41.33
N PRO A 631 16.39 -17.50 -40.78
CA PRO A 631 16.11 -18.76 -40.08
C PRO A 631 15.19 -18.59 -38.86
N SER A 632 15.14 -17.39 -38.26
CA SER A 632 14.29 -17.10 -37.09
C SER A 632 12.81 -16.92 -37.42
N THR A 633 12.46 -16.66 -38.69
CA THR A 633 11.06 -16.49 -39.10
C THR A 633 10.32 -17.83 -39.09
N THR A 634 9.30 -17.94 -38.25
CA THR A 634 8.39 -19.09 -38.14
C THR A 634 6.93 -18.61 -38.19
N ALA A 635 5.97 -19.52 -38.46
CA ALA A 635 4.54 -19.22 -38.38
C ALA A 635 4.15 -18.52 -37.06
N ASN A 636 4.70 -19.00 -35.94
CA ASN A 636 4.42 -18.44 -34.61
C ASN A 636 4.95 -17.00 -34.45
N THR A 637 6.12 -16.69 -35.01
CA THR A 637 6.68 -15.32 -34.93
C THR A 637 5.94 -14.31 -35.79
N LEU A 638 5.16 -14.78 -36.77
CA LEU A 638 4.32 -13.94 -37.64
C LEU A 638 2.89 -13.76 -37.09
N SER A 639 2.56 -14.39 -35.97
CA SER A 639 1.26 -14.18 -35.32
C SER A 639 1.08 -12.72 -34.92
N ASP A 640 -0.05 -12.13 -35.35
CA ASP A 640 -0.40 -10.71 -35.17
C ASP A 640 0.51 -9.72 -35.93
N VAL A 641 1.32 -10.19 -36.90
CA VAL A 641 2.19 -9.36 -37.75
C VAL A 641 1.53 -9.16 -39.12
N TRP A 642 0.90 -8.01 -39.33
CA TRP A 642 0.20 -7.67 -40.57
C TRP A 642 0.28 -6.18 -40.90
N GLY A 643 0.07 -5.83 -42.17
CA GLY A 643 0.11 -4.44 -42.64
C GLY A 643 1.47 -3.80 -42.36
N SER A 644 1.46 -2.55 -41.92
CA SER A 644 2.64 -1.76 -41.53
C SER A 644 3.50 -2.41 -40.43
N ARG A 645 2.93 -3.30 -39.61
CA ARG A 645 3.65 -4.05 -38.57
C ARG A 645 4.68 -5.02 -39.17
N MET A 646 4.47 -5.47 -40.41
CA MET A 646 5.41 -6.32 -41.14
C MET A 646 6.74 -5.60 -41.38
N ARG A 647 6.72 -4.32 -41.76
CA ARG A 647 7.94 -3.52 -41.97
C ARG A 647 8.79 -3.45 -40.70
N VAL A 648 8.15 -3.17 -39.56
CA VAL A 648 8.81 -3.12 -38.24
C VAL A 648 9.38 -4.49 -37.84
N PHE A 649 8.65 -5.57 -38.11
CA PHE A 649 9.13 -6.93 -37.85
C PHE A 649 10.40 -7.22 -38.66
N VAL A 650 10.39 -6.87 -39.94
CA VAL A 650 11.51 -7.09 -40.85
C VAL A 650 12.74 -6.27 -40.47
N GLU A 651 12.58 -4.99 -40.13
CA GLU A 651 13.70 -4.15 -39.66
C GLU A 651 14.35 -4.72 -38.40
N LYS A 652 13.54 -5.17 -37.42
CA LYS A 652 14.03 -5.80 -36.19
C LYS A 652 14.70 -7.14 -36.46
N ALA A 653 14.15 -7.94 -37.37
CA ALA A 653 14.74 -9.23 -37.77
C ALA A 653 16.04 -9.04 -38.57
N GLY A 654 16.16 -7.96 -39.34
CA GLY A 654 17.33 -7.62 -40.15
C GLY A 654 18.53 -7.10 -39.34
N ALA A 655 18.29 -6.48 -38.17
CA ALA A 655 19.36 -5.96 -37.29
C ALA A 655 20.25 -7.07 -36.67
N SER A 656 19.83 -8.34 -36.72
CA SER A 656 20.64 -9.46 -36.20
C SER A 656 21.50 -10.17 -37.25
N VAL A 657 21.64 -9.63 -38.46
CA VAL A 657 22.10 -10.41 -39.62
C VAL A 657 23.33 -9.80 -40.28
N GLN A 658 24.52 -10.10 -39.71
CA GLN A 658 25.78 -10.12 -40.47
C GLN A 658 25.95 -11.42 -41.29
N ASP A 659 25.04 -12.38 -41.17
CA ASP A 659 25.12 -13.67 -41.86
C ASP A 659 23.90 -13.94 -42.74
N LEU A 660 23.97 -13.56 -44.01
CA LEU A 660 23.13 -14.19 -45.04
C LEU A 660 23.94 -15.28 -45.75
N GLY A 661 23.90 -16.48 -45.19
CA GLY A 661 24.07 -17.69 -45.99
C GLY A 661 23.02 -17.75 -47.11
N GLN A 662 23.37 -18.39 -48.22
CA GLN A 662 22.55 -18.47 -49.45
C GLN A 662 21.07 -18.77 -49.14
N ALA A 663 20.18 -17.84 -49.47
CA ALA A 663 18.73 -17.96 -49.33
C ALA A 663 18.23 -19.17 -50.15
N LYS A 664 17.98 -20.30 -49.47
CA LYS A 664 17.36 -21.47 -50.10
C LYS A 664 15.86 -21.22 -50.25
N ASN A 665 15.46 -20.80 -51.45
CA ASN A 665 14.12 -20.84 -52.03
C ASN A 665 12.96 -20.40 -51.11
N THR A 666 12.56 -19.13 -51.25
CA THR A 666 11.55 -18.45 -50.44
C THR A 666 10.18 -18.35 -51.14
N SER A 667 9.83 -19.37 -51.92
CA SER A 667 8.53 -19.46 -52.60
C SER A 667 7.41 -19.92 -51.65
N PRO A 668 6.12 -19.72 -52.00
CA PRO A 668 4.99 -20.20 -51.21
C PRO A 668 5.07 -21.70 -50.88
N LEU A 669 5.47 -22.53 -51.85
CA LEU A 669 5.60 -23.98 -51.65
C LEU A 669 6.66 -24.32 -50.59
N MET A 670 7.81 -23.64 -50.62
CA MET A 670 8.89 -23.89 -49.67
C MET A 670 8.54 -23.37 -48.29
N TRP A 671 7.84 -22.23 -48.22
CA TRP A 671 7.32 -21.71 -46.97
C TRP A 671 6.29 -22.66 -46.35
N ALA A 672 5.34 -23.18 -47.13
CA ALA A 672 4.37 -24.16 -46.68
C ALA A 672 5.03 -25.44 -46.13
N ARG A 673 6.11 -25.93 -46.78
CA ARG A 673 6.91 -27.05 -46.25
C ARG A 673 7.58 -26.71 -44.92
N ARG A 674 8.14 -25.50 -44.79
CA ARG A 674 8.79 -25.04 -43.56
C ARG A 674 7.81 -24.89 -42.39
N CYS A 675 6.60 -24.42 -42.66
CA CYS A 675 5.52 -24.31 -41.68
C CYS A 675 4.78 -25.64 -41.43
N ASN A 676 5.16 -26.71 -42.14
CA ASN A 676 4.49 -28.02 -42.14
C ASN A 676 3.01 -27.96 -42.57
N ALA A 677 2.58 -26.93 -43.33
CA ALA A 677 1.21 -26.76 -43.82
C ALA A 677 0.88 -27.76 -44.95
N ARG A 678 0.69 -29.03 -44.58
CA ARG A 678 0.56 -30.18 -45.51
C ARG A 678 -0.51 -29.95 -46.57
N ASP A 679 -1.64 -29.42 -46.17
CA ASP A 679 -2.81 -29.13 -47.01
C ASP A 679 -2.48 -28.14 -48.13
N VAL A 680 -1.70 -27.09 -47.83
CA VAL A 680 -1.23 -26.12 -48.83
C VAL A 680 -0.11 -26.72 -49.68
N VAL A 681 0.78 -27.53 -49.09
CA VAL A 681 1.86 -28.24 -49.80
C VAL A 681 1.28 -29.19 -50.86
N ASP A 682 0.26 -29.96 -50.51
CA ASP A 682 -0.36 -30.95 -51.40
C ASP A 682 -0.99 -30.25 -52.62
N VAL A 683 -1.70 -29.14 -52.39
CA VAL A 683 -2.32 -28.34 -53.46
C VAL A 683 -1.26 -27.69 -54.36
N LEU A 684 -0.25 -27.04 -53.78
CA LEU A 684 0.81 -26.38 -54.56
C LEU A 684 1.68 -27.39 -55.33
N THR A 685 1.97 -28.54 -54.74
CA THR A 685 2.73 -29.61 -55.41
C THR A 685 1.93 -30.19 -56.57
N ALA A 686 0.61 -30.40 -56.40
CA ALA A 686 -0.25 -30.88 -57.47
C ALA A 686 -0.39 -29.86 -58.61
N TYR A 687 -0.48 -28.56 -58.29
CA TYR A 687 -0.57 -27.50 -59.29
C TYR A 687 0.74 -27.29 -60.07
N LEU A 688 1.88 -27.36 -59.38
CA LEU A 688 3.21 -27.19 -59.97
C LEU A 688 3.78 -28.47 -60.59
N ALA A 689 3.07 -29.61 -60.46
CA ALA A 689 3.47 -30.84 -61.11
C ALA A 689 3.45 -30.61 -62.64
N PRO A 690 4.52 -31.00 -63.36
CA PRO A 690 4.52 -30.87 -64.81
C PRO A 690 3.33 -31.66 -65.35
N THR A 691 2.44 -31.00 -66.08
CA THR A 691 1.36 -31.65 -66.82
C THR A 691 1.99 -32.60 -67.82
N SER A 692 2.11 -33.88 -67.47
CA SER A 692 2.41 -34.93 -68.41
C SER A 692 1.17 -35.09 -69.29
N GLU A 693 1.08 -34.32 -70.37
CA GLU A 693 0.40 -34.72 -71.61
C GLU A 693 0.57 -33.63 -72.70
N GLY A 694 1.13 -34.03 -73.85
CA GLY A 694 0.77 -33.44 -75.14
C GLY A 694 1.88 -32.88 -76.03
N GLY A 695 2.73 -33.74 -76.57
CA GLY A 695 3.47 -33.44 -77.81
C GLY A 695 3.97 -34.72 -78.48
N PRO A 696 3.33 -35.22 -79.55
CA PRO A 696 3.80 -36.40 -80.27
C PRO A 696 4.96 -36.04 -81.21
N SER A 697 5.99 -36.89 -81.23
CA SER A 697 6.90 -37.09 -82.37
C SER A 697 6.41 -38.23 -83.23
#